data_AF-A0A7C3EUX8-F1
#
_entry.id   AF-A0A7C3EUX8-F1
#
_cell.length_a   1.000
_cell.length_b   1.000
_cell.length_c   1.000
_cell.angle_alpha   90.00
_cell.angle_beta   90.00
_cell.angle_gamma   90.00
#
_symmetry.space_group_name_H-M   'P 1'
#
loop_
_entity.id
_entity.type
_entity.pdbx_description
1 polymer ?
#
loop_
_entity_poly.entity_id
_entity_poly.type
_entity_poly.pdbx_seq_one_letter_code
_entity_poly.pdbx_strand_id
1 'polypeptide(L)'
;MVFLGPIRPIGPICPILLGCALLATAAEPPLTLDQAFAQVAAYDYGQPDKALHFLELEIVRAATDAPKKAQLAERLGAILADAKSTHAARVWCCQQLLLVGTEAQVAVLAKLLDDEKLAEMARFTLEGIPGEASLAALRTCLDKFKGMPLVGAVNSLGIRRDAKSVPALAKLVGGASVPREGTRDRDVPPTVHDLLAAAAAEALGKIGNAEAAAALAKADLPPRQMGALHDAQLRCAQLLASAGDTANAERLCELVWVSKRPTAWRLAGLAGLVKVSKEKATPLVLDALGSDEPLIQASAVQLTKELPGEKVTAALVQRLGGLDSKGQALLIGVLAERADRSAAPAVANLMDSRDDVVRAAAIRAMASLGDSGLLPRLGALAANEKGLVQQAARAALAALAAKDADERLVAAAAEGEPGVRAELIRAVAARRIATATPALLKAAADADEGVRRAAFDALAIVGAPECYPKLVESLAAAQGDTQAIEKAILAVGARLANPADRGTPLIAALKAVVAAAKPPLLRVLGATGGDDALAAVRAHISDAEAAVGDAAVRALAAWPDAAPAADLLKLAKDAESQVHRVIALRGYLRLAGEEKGEAARLKMLEAIRPIATTPDAKRLLLSALSDAPDAGALQVAVSFLDDAEVKGEAAAAALRIGQSLAATNRQAVIEATKTLLAKCTDEAVVKQAEALHDQALKPPQSGGAGSVPDYDKKRSDGMKADLATRAPKGYKVVCYLNCGPDASDGEKGKPTLRVGDAQAYRWAGADIRYGTCFFTGDVVPFEAAGLDPKKAYQLGFSWWDCDHDTRAQSVWAEGTKLLDKTKLPSGARGEKAVEKVVPIPQALTAKGSVRIAFRNEAQPNCVVSEVWLLESEADGAQGEVGAPEPPKADPNAKKVLIITGIDYPGHPWKQTAPLLADLLRKDTRLTVDVDPDWKAALASPKLADYSVVVLHMMNWEKPDPPAETLANFQKFVADGGGLVLVHFACGSFQKWPEFVKIAGRVWNPKMRGHDPHGKFTVEPTDVKHPITEGLKPFETLDELYTCLDGETPMTILAKATSKVDKKDYPMAFVLEYGKGRVFHSPLGHDARAFAAEGVGELFRRGTAWAAGLTPVAK
;
A
#
# COMPACT_ATOMS: atom_id res chain seq x y z
N MET A 1 -4.97 -28.04 20.73
CA MET A 1 -4.60 -27.96 22.17
C MET A 1 -3.59 -29.07 22.45
N VAL A 2 -2.29 -28.75 22.46
CA VAL A 2 -1.22 -29.23 23.38
C VAL A 2 -0.09 -28.20 23.20
N PHE A 3 0.32 -27.57 24.31
CA PHE A 3 1.35 -26.54 24.41
C PHE A 3 2.74 -27.18 24.53
N LEU A 4 3.77 -26.57 23.94
CA LEU A 4 5.17 -26.76 24.34
C LEU A 4 5.84 -25.38 24.47
N GLY A 5 6.33 -25.08 25.68
CA GLY A 5 6.99 -23.83 26.07
C GLY A 5 8.52 -23.87 25.90
N PRO A 6 9.22 -22.76 26.21
CA PRO A 6 10.62 -22.54 25.86
C PRO A 6 11.60 -23.01 26.95
N ILE A 7 12.77 -23.50 26.54
CA ILE A 7 13.87 -23.91 27.43
C ILE A 7 14.92 -22.78 27.50
N ARG A 8 15.37 -22.43 28.72
CA ARG A 8 16.42 -21.44 29.05
C ARG A 8 17.80 -22.11 29.26
N PRO A 9 18.92 -21.35 29.15
CA PRO A 9 20.29 -21.87 29.24
C PRO A 9 20.87 -21.86 30.67
N ILE A 10 21.88 -22.71 30.92
CA ILE A 10 22.66 -22.78 32.16
C ILE A 10 24.05 -22.16 31.93
N GLY A 11 24.49 -21.35 32.89
CA GLY A 11 25.76 -20.60 32.91
C GLY A 11 26.99 -21.35 33.48
N PRO A 12 28.11 -20.64 33.72
CA PRO A 12 29.48 -21.18 33.70
C PRO A 12 30.13 -21.30 35.09
N ILE A 13 31.24 -22.06 35.18
CA ILE A 13 32.21 -22.01 36.29
C ILE A 13 33.65 -21.87 35.73
N CYS A 14 34.35 -20.86 36.27
CA CYS A 14 35.75 -20.42 36.12
C CYS A 14 36.70 -21.28 37.03
N PRO A 15 38.00 -21.00 37.30
CA PRO A 15 39.02 -20.11 36.68
C PRO A 15 40.50 -20.67 36.70
N ILE A 16 41.49 -19.81 36.34
CA ILE A 16 42.93 -19.76 36.77
C ILE A 16 43.94 -20.65 35.96
N LEU A 17 45.03 -20.22 35.27
CA LEU A 17 46.16 -19.33 35.63
C LEU A 17 47.09 -19.06 34.40
N LEU A 18 47.89 -18.01 34.51
CA LEU A 18 48.94 -17.46 33.62
C LEU A 18 50.05 -18.42 33.16
N GLY A 19 50.60 -18.16 31.96
CA GLY A 19 52.05 -18.26 31.71
C GLY A 19 52.51 -18.68 30.30
N CYS A 20 53.02 -17.70 29.55
CA CYS A 20 54.05 -17.82 28.50
C CYS A 20 53.77 -18.46 27.13
N ALA A 21 54.36 -17.79 26.13
CA ALA A 21 54.90 -18.28 24.86
C ALA A 21 53.95 -18.46 23.64
N LEU A 22 54.40 -17.88 22.52
CA LEU A 22 53.94 -18.10 21.16
C LEU A 22 53.77 -19.60 20.84
N LEU A 23 52.53 -20.04 20.60
CA LEU A 23 52.22 -21.21 19.81
C LEU A 23 50.97 -20.91 18.98
N ALA A 24 51.10 -21.07 17.66
CA ALA A 24 49.97 -21.11 16.75
C ALA A 24 48.96 -22.16 17.24
N THR A 25 47.72 -21.76 17.49
CA THR A 25 46.61 -22.72 17.58
C THR A 25 46.11 -22.96 16.16
N ALA A 26 46.43 -24.15 15.67
CA ALA A 26 45.91 -24.69 14.43
C ALA A 26 44.37 -24.60 14.43
N ALA A 27 43.79 -24.10 13.34
CA ALA A 27 42.37 -24.33 13.07
C ALA A 27 42.12 -25.85 13.14
N GLU A 28 41.11 -26.27 13.91
CA GLU A 28 40.69 -27.68 13.91
C GLU A 28 40.49 -28.15 12.46
N PRO A 29 40.99 -29.33 12.08
CA PRO A 29 40.78 -29.85 10.74
C PRO A 29 39.27 -29.96 10.45
N PRO A 30 38.83 -29.72 9.21
CA PRO A 30 37.41 -29.82 8.86
C PRO A 30 36.88 -31.22 9.16
N LEU A 31 35.69 -31.26 9.77
CA LEU A 31 34.99 -32.49 10.12
C LEU A 31 34.86 -33.39 8.88
N THR A 32 35.26 -34.65 8.96
CA THR A 32 35.05 -35.59 7.85
C THR A 32 33.64 -36.18 7.89
N LEU A 33 33.15 -36.71 6.76
CA LEU A 33 31.86 -37.42 6.71
C LEU A 33 31.80 -38.53 7.77
N ASP A 34 32.88 -39.29 7.96
CA ASP A 34 32.92 -40.38 8.94
C ASP A 34 32.83 -39.90 10.38
N GLN A 35 33.54 -38.82 10.70
CA GLN A 35 33.45 -38.19 12.03
C GLN A 35 32.07 -37.61 12.28
N ALA A 36 31.46 -36.97 11.27
CA ALA A 36 30.14 -36.37 11.39
C ALA A 36 29.05 -37.43 11.61
N PHE A 37 29.02 -38.49 10.80
CA PHE A 37 28.03 -39.57 10.96
C PHE A 37 28.20 -40.33 12.28
N ALA A 38 29.43 -40.52 12.76
CA ALA A 38 29.66 -41.14 14.08
C ALA A 38 29.12 -40.27 15.23
N GLN A 39 29.28 -38.93 15.13
CA GLN A 39 28.75 -38.00 16.12
C GLN A 39 27.22 -37.91 16.05
N VAL A 40 26.63 -37.91 14.85
CA VAL A 40 25.17 -37.89 14.69
C VAL A 40 24.52 -39.15 15.26
N ALA A 41 25.12 -40.33 15.12
CA ALA A 41 24.55 -41.57 15.65
C ALA A 41 24.31 -41.54 17.17
N ALA A 42 25.08 -40.74 17.92
CA ALA A 42 24.97 -40.58 19.37
C ALA A 42 24.32 -39.25 19.81
N TYR A 43 23.87 -38.41 18.87
CA TYR A 43 23.36 -37.06 19.13
C TYR A 43 22.05 -37.09 19.93
N ASP A 44 21.93 -36.33 21.01
CA ASP A 44 20.64 -36.10 21.69
C ASP A 44 20.32 -34.60 21.82
N TYR A 45 19.06 -34.27 22.06
CA TYR A 45 18.60 -32.89 22.16
C TYR A 45 19.42 -32.09 23.18
N GLY A 46 19.91 -30.91 22.77
CA GLY A 46 20.73 -30.03 23.62
C GLY A 46 22.25 -30.23 23.49
N GLN A 47 22.72 -31.20 22.70
CA GLN A 47 24.14 -31.33 22.34
C GLN A 47 24.54 -30.39 21.19
N PRO A 48 25.85 -30.08 21.02
CA PRO A 48 26.34 -29.28 19.90
C PRO A 48 25.95 -29.86 18.54
N ASP A 49 25.44 -29.02 17.64
CA ASP A 49 24.86 -29.40 16.35
C ASP A 49 25.84 -29.31 15.16
N LYS A 50 27.14 -29.08 15.44
CA LYS A 50 28.20 -28.92 14.42
C LYS A 50 28.21 -30.07 13.39
N ALA A 51 28.01 -31.32 13.84
CA ALA A 51 27.95 -32.50 12.97
C ALA A 51 26.64 -32.57 12.15
N LEU A 52 25.52 -32.17 12.74
CA LEU A 52 24.22 -32.10 12.05
C LEU A 52 24.27 -31.06 10.94
N HIS A 53 24.74 -29.84 11.24
CA HIS A 53 24.86 -28.75 10.27
C HIS A 53 25.82 -29.12 9.13
N PHE A 54 26.94 -29.77 9.45
CA PHE A 54 27.87 -30.27 8.45
C PHE A 54 27.21 -31.27 7.50
N LEU A 55 26.47 -32.26 8.02
CA LEU A 55 25.80 -33.25 7.19
C LEU A 55 24.62 -32.67 6.42
N GLU A 56 23.83 -31.75 6.99
CA GLU A 56 22.77 -31.02 6.29
C GLU A 56 23.30 -30.32 5.03
N LEU A 57 24.46 -29.65 5.13
CA LEU A 57 25.13 -29.05 3.99
C LEU A 57 25.56 -30.11 2.96
N GLU A 58 26.08 -31.26 3.39
CA GLU A 58 26.47 -32.35 2.47
C GLU A 58 25.26 -33.02 1.78
N ILE A 59 24.14 -33.15 2.49
CA ILE A 59 22.85 -33.66 1.99
C ILE A 59 22.29 -32.73 0.93
N VAL A 60 22.27 -31.41 1.18
CA VAL A 60 21.83 -30.40 0.20
C VAL A 60 22.77 -30.38 -1.01
N ARG A 61 24.09 -30.49 -0.80
CA ARG A 61 25.09 -30.57 -1.89
C ARG A 61 24.94 -31.83 -2.74
N ALA A 62 24.44 -32.92 -2.17
CA ALA A 62 24.22 -34.19 -2.86
C ALA A 62 22.89 -34.27 -3.62
N ALA A 63 22.01 -33.25 -3.55
CA ALA A 63 20.68 -33.30 -4.15
C ALA A 63 20.68 -33.56 -5.68
N THR A 64 21.77 -33.19 -6.37
CA THR A 64 22.05 -33.46 -7.80
C THR A 64 22.74 -34.78 -8.11
N ASP A 65 23.50 -35.28 -7.15
CA ASP A 65 24.55 -36.26 -7.39
C ASP A 65 23.98 -37.61 -6.96
N ALA A 66 23.41 -38.35 -7.91
CA ALA A 66 22.71 -39.60 -7.60
C ALA A 66 23.59 -40.60 -6.82
N PRO A 67 24.88 -40.83 -7.17
CA PRO A 67 25.79 -41.64 -6.35
C PRO A 67 25.99 -41.11 -4.94
N LYS A 68 26.27 -39.81 -4.77
CA LYS A 68 26.48 -39.21 -3.44
C LYS A 68 25.20 -39.16 -2.61
N LYS A 69 24.06 -38.93 -3.24
CA LYS A 69 22.71 -39.02 -2.65
C LYS A 69 22.46 -40.42 -2.12
N ALA A 70 22.72 -41.45 -2.94
CA ALA A 70 22.58 -42.84 -2.53
C ALA A 70 23.51 -43.19 -1.37
N GLN A 71 24.77 -42.74 -1.42
CA GLN A 71 25.76 -42.94 -0.34
C GLN A 71 25.32 -42.30 0.98
N LEU A 72 24.86 -41.04 0.95
CA LEU A 72 24.40 -40.36 2.17
C LEU A 72 23.09 -40.97 2.69
N ALA A 73 22.16 -41.32 1.79
CA ALA A 73 20.91 -41.98 2.16
C ALA A 73 21.14 -43.38 2.76
N GLU A 74 22.13 -44.12 2.27
CA GLU A 74 22.55 -45.41 2.84
C GLU A 74 23.08 -45.23 4.27
N ARG A 75 23.95 -44.24 4.49
CA ARG A 75 24.52 -43.96 5.82
C ARG A 75 23.49 -43.44 6.83
N LEU A 76 22.58 -42.57 6.39
CA LEU A 76 21.42 -42.17 7.18
C LEU A 76 20.56 -43.39 7.50
N GLY A 77 20.24 -44.22 6.49
CA GLY A 77 19.49 -45.46 6.67
C GLY A 77 20.13 -46.43 7.68
N ALA A 78 21.45 -46.52 7.71
CA ALA A 78 22.18 -47.33 8.69
C ALA A 78 22.00 -46.80 10.14
N ILE A 79 22.02 -45.47 10.34
CA ILE A 79 21.73 -44.85 11.65
C ILE A 79 20.26 -45.07 12.05
N LEU A 80 19.31 -44.97 11.11
CA LEU A 80 17.91 -45.30 11.40
C LEU A 80 17.71 -46.77 11.83
N ALA A 81 18.48 -47.68 11.22
CA ALA A 81 18.40 -49.11 11.46
C ALA A 81 19.09 -49.56 12.76
N ASP A 82 20.05 -48.78 13.27
CA ASP A 82 20.75 -49.10 14.53
C ASP A 82 19.89 -48.74 15.74
N ALA A 83 19.52 -49.75 16.52
CA ALA A 83 18.74 -49.59 17.74
C ALA A 83 19.52 -48.87 18.86
N LYS A 84 20.85 -48.74 18.74
CA LYS A 84 21.70 -48.01 19.70
C LYS A 84 21.71 -46.50 19.43
N SER A 85 21.29 -46.06 18.25
CA SER A 85 21.17 -44.63 17.95
C SER A 85 20.03 -44.00 18.73
N THR A 86 20.27 -42.78 19.21
CA THR A 86 19.30 -42.04 20.03
C THR A 86 18.01 -41.75 19.25
N HIS A 87 16.94 -41.44 19.99
CA HIS A 87 15.68 -41.04 19.35
C HIS A 87 15.84 -39.76 18.52
N ALA A 88 16.55 -38.74 19.04
CA ALA A 88 16.78 -37.48 18.35
C ALA A 88 17.56 -37.66 17.04
N ALA A 89 18.59 -38.50 17.03
CA ALA A 89 19.36 -38.83 15.83
C ALA A 89 18.49 -39.51 14.76
N ARG A 90 17.64 -40.46 15.18
CA ARG A 90 16.76 -41.20 14.26
C ARG A 90 15.65 -40.30 13.69
N VAL A 91 15.08 -39.39 14.49
CA VAL A 91 14.14 -38.35 14.01
C VAL A 91 14.81 -37.43 12.99
N TRP A 92 16.01 -36.92 13.31
CA TRP A 92 16.76 -36.06 12.41
C TRP A 92 17.09 -36.78 11.10
N CYS A 93 17.51 -38.04 11.14
CA CYS A 93 17.79 -38.79 9.92
C CYS A 93 16.52 -39.03 9.08
N CYS A 94 15.35 -39.27 9.68
CA CYS A 94 14.08 -39.32 8.94
C CYS A 94 13.80 -37.99 8.19
N GLN A 95 14.04 -36.85 8.85
CA GLN A 95 13.86 -35.52 8.25
C GLN A 95 14.82 -35.32 7.07
N GLN A 96 16.08 -35.71 7.23
CA GLN A 96 17.07 -35.61 6.15
C GLN A 96 16.75 -36.53 4.97
N LEU A 97 16.20 -37.71 5.23
CA LEU A 97 15.75 -38.63 4.18
C LEU A 97 14.56 -38.10 3.36
N LEU A 98 13.85 -37.06 3.79
CA LEU A 98 12.89 -36.37 2.89
C LEU A 98 13.59 -35.74 1.68
N LEU A 99 14.83 -35.31 1.85
CA LEU A 99 15.61 -34.62 0.81
C LEU A 99 16.42 -35.60 -0.04
N VAL A 100 17.08 -36.56 0.62
CA VAL A 100 18.01 -37.49 -0.04
C VAL A 100 17.53 -38.93 -0.16
N GLY A 101 16.40 -39.28 0.47
CA GLY A 101 15.88 -40.64 0.48
C GLY A 101 15.63 -41.19 -0.92
N THR A 102 15.93 -42.48 -1.07
CA THR A 102 15.66 -43.25 -2.29
C THR A 102 14.84 -44.48 -1.96
N GLU A 103 14.44 -45.23 -2.98
CA GLU A 103 13.71 -46.48 -2.81
C GLU A 103 14.45 -47.50 -1.92
N ALA A 104 15.79 -47.45 -1.87
CA ALA A 104 16.61 -48.31 -1.01
C ALA A 104 16.35 -48.11 0.50
N GLN A 105 15.88 -46.94 0.93
CA GLN A 105 15.59 -46.64 2.34
C GLN A 105 14.14 -46.96 2.73
N VAL A 106 13.28 -47.30 1.76
CA VAL A 106 11.87 -47.62 2.03
C VAL A 106 11.75 -48.80 2.98
N ALA A 107 12.58 -49.84 2.84
CA ALA A 107 12.50 -51.02 3.70
C ALA A 107 12.81 -50.73 5.18
N VAL A 108 13.77 -49.83 5.46
CA VAL A 108 14.07 -49.43 6.85
C VAL A 108 12.97 -48.51 7.39
N LEU A 109 12.51 -47.54 6.60
CA LEU A 109 11.43 -46.63 7.00
C LEU A 109 10.10 -47.37 7.23
N ALA A 110 9.79 -48.37 6.42
CA ALA A 110 8.59 -49.18 6.56
C ALA A 110 8.57 -49.98 7.87
N LYS A 111 9.73 -50.42 8.37
CA LYS A 111 9.85 -51.07 9.69
C LYS A 111 9.58 -50.09 10.82
N LEU A 112 9.94 -48.81 10.66
CA LEU A 112 9.72 -47.78 11.67
C LEU A 112 8.26 -47.34 11.78
N LEU A 113 7.40 -47.74 10.84
CA LEU A 113 5.96 -47.56 10.99
C LEU A 113 5.38 -48.35 12.17
N ASP A 114 6.07 -49.39 12.66
CA ASP A 114 5.65 -50.14 13.84
C ASP A 114 6.15 -49.51 15.16
N ASP A 115 6.96 -48.43 15.10
CA ASP A 115 7.51 -47.73 16.26
C ASP A 115 6.62 -46.53 16.66
N GLU A 116 6.01 -46.57 17.83
CA GLU A 116 5.05 -45.55 18.30
C GLU A 116 5.60 -44.11 18.27
N LYS A 117 6.92 -43.93 18.45
CA LYS A 117 7.54 -42.60 18.50
C LYS A 117 8.07 -42.13 17.15
N LEU A 118 8.39 -43.05 16.24
CA LEU A 118 8.99 -42.74 14.93
C LEU A 118 8.04 -42.91 13.75
N ALA A 119 6.91 -43.61 13.93
CA ALA A 119 5.96 -43.95 12.87
C ALA A 119 5.44 -42.75 12.10
N GLU A 120 5.15 -41.64 12.78
CA GLU A 120 4.66 -40.42 12.11
C GLU A 120 5.73 -39.79 11.22
N MET A 121 6.96 -39.67 11.73
CA MET A 121 8.06 -39.10 10.97
C MET A 121 8.45 -40.02 9.80
N ALA A 122 8.47 -41.34 10.01
CA ALA A 122 8.70 -42.31 8.95
C ALA A 122 7.62 -42.25 7.85
N ARG A 123 6.34 -42.10 8.22
CA ARG A 123 5.24 -41.86 7.27
C ARG A 123 5.49 -40.60 6.43
N PHE A 124 5.81 -39.47 7.08
CA PHE A 124 6.12 -38.24 6.36
C PHE A 124 7.30 -38.41 5.40
N THR A 125 8.38 -39.07 5.84
CA THR A 125 9.53 -39.38 4.98
C THR A 125 9.14 -40.22 3.77
N LEU A 126 8.32 -41.27 3.95
CA LEU A 126 7.79 -42.08 2.86
C LEU A 126 6.91 -41.25 1.90
N GLU A 127 6.10 -40.31 2.41
CA GLU A 127 5.34 -39.36 1.58
C GLU A 127 6.25 -38.54 0.67
N GLY A 128 7.48 -38.20 1.09
CA GLY A 128 8.46 -37.51 0.25
C GLY A 128 9.17 -38.39 -0.79
N ILE A 129 9.31 -39.70 -0.54
CA ILE A 129 10.07 -40.61 -1.41
C ILE A 129 9.22 -41.05 -2.62
N PRO A 130 9.62 -40.74 -3.86
CA PRO A 130 8.91 -41.16 -5.06
C PRO A 130 8.99 -42.68 -5.29
N GLY A 131 8.09 -43.22 -6.09
CA GLY A 131 8.10 -44.63 -6.48
C GLY A 131 7.09 -45.51 -5.75
N GLU A 132 6.92 -46.72 -6.28
CA GLU A 132 5.86 -47.65 -5.89
C GLU A 132 6.12 -48.31 -4.54
N ALA A 133 7.38 -48.62 -4.18
CA ALA A 133 7.65 -49.24 -2.88
C ALA A 133 7.25 -48.31 -1.72
N SER A 134 7.47 -46.99 -1.85
CA SER A 134 7.05 -46.03 -0.83
C SER A 134 5.52 -45.95 -0.72
N LEU A 135 4.81 -45.93 -1.86
CA LEU A 135 3.35 -45.99 -1.88
C LEU A 135 2.81 -47.30 -1.28
N ALA A 136 3.47 -48.43 -1.57
CA ALA A 136 3.13 -49.72 -0.98
C ALA A 136 3.29 -49.69 0.55
N ALA A 137 4.38 -49.12 1.07
CA ALA A 137 4.59 -48.93 2.50
C ALA A 137 3.51 -48.04 3.13
N LEU A 138 3.18 -46.89 2.51
CA LEU A 138 2.11 -46.00 2.97
C LEU A 138 0.74 -46.68 2.97
N ARG A 139 0.44 -47.55 1.99
CA ARG A 139 -0.81 -48.32 1.96
C ARG A 139 -0.90 -49.31 3.13
N THR A 140 0.21 -49.90 3.58
CA THR A 140 0.17 -50.78 4.77
C THR A 140 -0.25 -50.04 6.05
N CYS A 141 -0.05 -48.72 6.11
CA CYS A 141 -0.52 -47.89 7.23
C CYS A 141 -2.05 -47.88 7.35
N LEU A 142 -2.79 -48.13 6.26
CA LEU A 142 -4.26 -48.17 6.28
C LEU A 142 -4.79 -49.30 7.17
N ASP A 143 -4.05 -50.40 7.29
CA ASP A 143 -4.41 -51.54 8.15
C ASP A 143 -3.79 -51.44 9.54
N LYS A 144 -2.59 -50.85 9.64
CA LYS A 144 -1.80 -50.79 10.88
C LYS A 144 -2.19 -49.63 11.79
N PHE A 145 -2.40 -48.43 11.23
CA PHE A 145 -2.63 -47.24 12.02
C PHE A 145 -4.07 -47.15 12.50
N LYS A 146 -4.26 -46.51 13.65
CA LYS A 146 -5.58 -46.22 14.23
C LYS A 146 -5.62 -44.76 14.66
N GLY A 147 -6.81 -44.19 14.78
CA GLY A 147 -6.98 -42.82 15.26
C GLY A 147 -6.35 -41.76 14.33
N MET A 148 -5.73 -40.73 14.91
CA MET A 148 -5.11 -39.62 14.17
C MET A 148 -3.96 -40.05 13.23
N PRO A 149 -3.07 -40.99 13.60
CA PRO A 149 -2.09 -41.54 12.66
C PRO A 149 -2.69 -42.09 11.35
N LEU A 150 -3.85 -42.75 11.43
CA LEU A 150 -4.53 -43.28 10.24
C LEU A 150 -5.04 -42.15 9.34
N VAL A 151 -5.56 -41.06 9.92
CA VAL A 151 -5.93 -39.85 9.18
C VAL A 151 -4.71 -39.28 8.44
N GLY A 152 -3.53 -39.27 9.09
CA GLY A 152 -2.27 -38.87 8.46
C GLY A 152 -1.89 -39.75 7.26
N ALA A 153 -2.05 -41.07 7.35
CA ALA A 153 -1.79 -42.00 6.25
C ALA A 153 -2.72 -41.79 5.05
N VAL A 154 -4.01 -41.60 5.31
CA VAL A 154 -5.02 -41.27 4.29
C VAL A 154 -4.64 -39.98 3.57
N ASN A 155 -4.23 -38.94 4.31
CA ASN A 155 -3.80 -37.68 3.74
C ASN A 155 -2.56 -37.84 2.84
N SER A 156 -1.55 -38.60 3.26
CA SER A 156 -0.36 -38.87 2.45
C SER A 156 -0.69 -39.51 1.10
N LEU A 157 -1.57 -40.52 1.10
CA LEU A 157 -1.99 -41.21 -0.12
C LEU A 157 -2.77 -40.26 -1.06
N GLY A 158 -3.59 -39.38 -0.49
CA GLY A 158 -4.29 -38.33 -1.23
C GLY A 158 -3.34 -37.29 -1.84
N ILE A 159 -2.35 -36.80 -1.08
CA ILE A 159 -1.31 -35.87 -1.54
C ILE A 159 -0.52 -36.50 -2.70
N ARG A 160 -0.17 -37.78 -2.56
CA ARG A 160 0.56 -38.55 -3.56
C ARG A 160 -0.29 -39.04 -4.73
N ARG A 161 -1.60 -38.78 -4.70
CA ARG A 161 -2.58 -39.16 -5.73
C ARG A 161 -2.52 -40.65 -6.09
N ASP A 162 -2.35 -41.51 -5.09
CA ASP A 162 -2.18 -42.95 -5.32
C ASP A 162 -3.49 -43.63 -5.77
N ALA A 163 -3.60 -43.91 -7.07
CA ALA A 163 -4.77 -44.59 -7.64
C ALA A 163 -5.05 -45.97 -7.01
N LYS A 164 -4.01 -46.72 -6.62
CA LYS A 164 -4.18 -48.07 -6.03
C LYS A 164 -4.79 -48.03 -4.62
N SER A 165 -4.79 -46.86 -3.96
CA SER A 165 -5.42 -46.68 -2.66
C SER A 165 -6.93 -46.43 -2.74
N VAL A 166 -7.46 -46.07 -3.92
CA VAL A 166 -8.88 -45.70 -4.11
C VAL A 166 -9.85 -46.73 -3.54
N PRO A 167 -9.70 -48.06 -3.75
CA PRO A 167 -10.62 -49.03 -3.17
C PRO A 167 -10.62 -49.05 -1.63
N ALA A 168 -9.47 -48.83 -1.00
CA ALA A 168 -9.36 -48.78 0.45
C ALA A 168 -9.91 -47.47 1.01
N LEU A 169 -9.60 -46.33 0.37
CA LEU A 169 -10.14 -45.03 0.73
C LEU A 169 -11.67 -44.97 0.58
N ALA A 170 -12.22 -45.56 -0.48
CA ALA A 170 -13.66 -45.64 -0.69
C ALA A 170 -14.39 -46.39 0.44
N LYS A 171 -13.77 -47.45 1.00
CA LYS A 171 -14.30 -48.15 2.18
C LYS A 171 -14.28 -47.27 3.43
N LEU A 172 -13.23 -46.45 3.61
CA LEU A 172 -13.10 -45.54 4.74
C LEU A 172 -14.11 -44.37 4.68
N VAL A 173 -14.42 -43.89 3.47
CA VAL A 173 -15.50 -42.91 3.26
C VAL A 173 -16.87 -43.51 3.61
N GLY A 174 -17.10 -44.79 3.27
CA GLY A 174 -18.37 -45.49 3.54
C GLY A 174 -18.53 -46.05 4.97
N GLY A 175 -17.53 -45.91 5.84
CA GLY A 175 -17.53 -46.53 7.18
C GLY A 175 -18.28 -45.77 8.28
N ALA A 176 -18.85 -44.59 7.99
CA ALA A 176 -19.43 -43.67 8.98
C ALA A 176 -20.45 -44.35 9.91
N SER A 177 -20.17 -44.29 11.21
CA SER A 177 -20.93 -44.92 12.30
C SER A 177 -22.41 -44.54 12.34
N VAL A 178 -23.21 -45.54 12.72
CA VAL A 178 -24.65 -45.50 13.04
C VAL A 178 -25.06 -44.24 13.83
N PRO A 179 -26.20 -43.60 13.51
CA PRO A 179 -26.68 -42.42 14.25
C PRO A 179 -26.86 -42.73 15.73
N ARG A 180 -26.31 -41.88 16.61
CA ARG A 180 -26.69 -41.86 18.03
C ARG A 180 -28.06 -41.20 18.14
N GLU A 181 -29.08 -41.98 18.47
CA GLU A 181 -30.40 -41.45 18.81
C GLU A 181 -30.30 -40.48 20.01
N GLY A 182 -30.90 -39.29 19.87
CA GLY A 182 -31.30 -38.46 21.01
C GLY A 182 -30.53 -37.16 21.28
N THR A 183 -29.48 -36.79 20.55
CA THR A 183 -28.77 -35.51 20.79
C THR A 183 -28.72 -34.61 19.57
N ARG A 184 -28.93 -33.30 19.77
CA ARG A 184 -28.85 -32.30 18.68
C ARG A 184 -27.39 -32.20 18.23
N ASP A 185 -27.17 -32.57 16.98
CA ASP A 185 -25.89 -32.75 16.31
C ASP A 185 -25.10 -31.44 16.09
N ARG A 186 -25.19 -30.40 16.93
CA ARG A 186 -24.36 -29.17 16.83
C ARG A 186 -23.34 -29.00 17.95
N ASP A 187 -23.49 -29.71 19.07
CA ASP A 187 -22.68 -29.48 20.28
C ASP A 187 -21.68 -30.61 20.61
N VAL A 188 -21.70 -31.72 19.87
CA VAL A 188 -20.76 -32.85 20.05
C VAL A 188 -19.54 -32.68 19.13
N PRO A 189 -18.28 -32.68 19.60
CA PRO A 189 -17.10 -32.63 18.73
C PRO A 189 -17.08 -33.80 17.73
N PRO A 190 -16.59 -33.61 16.49
CA PRO A 190 -16.48 -34.70 15.51
C PRO A 190 -15.62 -35.82 16.09
N THR A 191 -16.08 -37.06 15.93
CA THR A 191 -15.30 -38.22 16.35
C THR A 191 -14.11 -38.41 15.42
N VAL A 192 -13.08 -39.14 15.87
CA VAL A 192 -11.95 -39.49 15.00
C VAL A 192 -12.42 -40.30 13.78
N HIS A 193 -13.52 -41.04 13.91
CA HIS A 193 -14.17 -41.73 12.80
C HIS A 193 -14.70 -40.75 11.74
N ASP A 194 -15.35 -39.66 12.17
CA ASP A 194 -15.87 -38.64 11.26
C ASP A 194 -14.76 -37.88 10.54
N LEU A 195 -13.67 -37.59 11.25
CA LEU A 195 -12.48 -36.97 10.67
C LEU A 195 -11.82 -37.88 9.64
N LEU A 196 -11.79 -39.19 9.89
CA LEU A 196 -11.25 -40.18 8.97
C LEU A 196 -12.07 -40.27 7.67
N ALA A 197 -13.40 -40.31 7.77
CA ALA A 197 -14.27 -40.36 6.60
C ALA A 197 -14.14 -39.08 5.74
N ALA A 198 -14.07 -37.91 6.38
CA ALA A 198 -13.83 -36.64 5.70
C ALA A 198 -12.45 -36.57 5.02
N ALA A 199 -11.38 -37.01 5.71
CA ALA A 199 -10.04 -37.08 5.15
C ALA A 199 -9.96 -38.05 3.96
N ALA A 200 -10.68 -39.18 4.03
CA ALA A 200 -10.75 -40.13 2.92
C ALA A 200 -11.48 -39.55 1.71
N ALA A 201 -12.55 -38.77 1.91
CA ALA A 201 -13.23 -38.05 0.83
C ALA A 201 -12.30 -37.01 0.20
N GLU A 202 -11.59 -36.22 1.02
CA GLU A 202 -10.60 -35.25 0.54
C GLU A 202 -9.48 -35.93 -0.27
N ALA A 203 -8.96 -37.06 0.21
CA ALA A 203 -7.94 -37.84 -0.48
C ALA A 203 -8.42 -38.34 -1.84
N LEU A 204 -9.63 -38.89 -1.94
CA LEU A 204 -10.26 -39.25 -3.22
C LEU A 204 -10.41 -38.03 -4.15
N GLY A 205 -10.80 -36.88 -3.59
CA GLY A 205 -10.91 -35.62 -4.33
C GLY A 205 -9.58 -35.15 -4.92
N LYS A 206 -8.46 -35.39 -4.21
CA LYS A 206 -7.09 -35.09 -4.68
C LYS A 206 -6.58 -36.10 -5.71
N ILE A 207 -6.96 -37.38 -5.60
CA ILE A 207 -6.60 -38.44 -6.57
C ILE A 207 -7.26 -38.15 -7.93
N GLY A 208 -8.55 -37.79 -7.94
CA GLY A 208 -9.18 -37.17 -9.10
C GLY A 208 -9.29 -38.04 -10.37
N ASN A 209 -9.41 -39.37 -10.24
CA ASN A 209 -9.66 -40.28 -11.35
C ASN A 209 -11.11 -40.80 -11.37
N ALA A 210 -11.51 -41.53 -12.41
CA ALA A 210 -12.90 -42.00 -12.58
C ALA A 210 -13.37 -42.91 -11.44
N GLU A 211 -12.49 -43.75 -10.88
CA GLU A 211 -12.81 -44.62 -9.74
C GLU A 211 -13.06 -43.80 -8.45
N ALA A 212 -12.24 -42.78 -8.21
CA ALA A 212 -12.44 -41.84 -7.10
C ALA A 212 -13.72 -41.02 -7.28
N ALA A 213 -14.04 -40.61 -8.52
CA ALA A 213 -15.29 -39.95 -8.86
C ALA A 213 -16.49 -40.84 -8.54
N ALA A 214 -16.43 -42.12 -8.92
CA ALA A 214 -17.48 -43.08 -8.62
C ALA A 214 -17.67 -43.32 -7.12
N ALA A 215 -16.57 -43.33 -6.35
CA ALA A 215 -16.62 -43.42 -4.89
C ALA A 215 -17.23 -42.16 -4.26
N LEU A 216 -16.80 -40.97 -4.67
CA LEU A 216 -17.33 -39.68 -4.17
C LEU A 216 -18.78 -39.45 -4.57
N ALA A 217 -19.23 -39.96 -5.72
CA ALA A 217 -20.62 -39.88 -6.16
C ALA A 217 -21.56 -40.76 -5.31
N LYS A 218 -21.03 -41.81 -4.66
CA LYS A 218 -21.78 -42.72 -3.77
C LYS A 218 -21.61 -42.40 -2.29
N ALA A 219 -20.67 -41.52 -1.95
CA ALA A 219 -20.37 -41.16 -0.58
C ALA A 219 -21.53 -40.39 0.06
N ASP A 220 -21.83 -40.74 1.31
CA ASP A 220 -22.77 -40.02 2.15
C ASP A 220 -22.10 -39.81 3.50
N LEU A 221 -21.88 -38.55 3.86
CA LEU A 221 -21.23 -38.17 5.10
C LEU A 221 -22.25 -37.48 6.03
N PRO A 222 -22.03 -37.50 7.36
CA PRO A 222 -22.94 -36.82 8.27
C PRO A 222 -23.04 -35.31 7.94
N PRO A 223 -24.15 -34.63 8.33
CA PRO A 223 -24.45 -33.26 7.90
C PRO A 223 -23.33 -32.24 8.14
N ARG A 224 -22.49 -32.45 9.16
CA ARG A 224 -21.32 -31.62 9.46
C ARG A 224 -20.19 -31.78 8.45
N GLN A 225 -19.93 -32.99 7.97
CA GLN A 225 -18.84 -33.29 7.02
C GLN A 225 -19.28 -33.22 5.56
N MET A 226 -20.58 -33.03 5.27
CA MET A 226 -21.07 -32.84 3.90
C MET A 226 -20.38 -31.69 3.14
N GLY A 227 -19.89 -30.66 3.83
CA GLY A 227 -19.06 -29.62 3.19
C GLY A 227 -17.76 -30.18 2.62
N ALA A 228 -17.04 -30.99 3.39
CA ALA A 228 -15.81 -31.64 2.94
C ALA A 228 -16.05 -32.60 1.77
N LEU A 229 -17.20 -33.30 1.75
CA LEU A 229 -17.59 -34.12 0.61
C LEU A 229 -17.80 -33.28 -0.66
N HIS A 230 -18.54 -32.17 -0.57
CA HIS A 230 -18.77 -31.31 -1.74
C HIS A 230 -17.51 -30.64 -2.24
N ASP A 231 -16.60 -30.21 -1.34
CA ASP A 231 -15.28 -29.72 -1.73
C ASP A 231 -14.47 -30.80 -2.46
N ALA A 232 -14.51 -32.04 -1.97
CA ALA A 232 -13.86 -33.17 -2.63
C ALA A 232 -14.47 -33.48 -4.01
N GLN A 233 -15.80 -33.47 -4.13
CA GLN A 233 -16.52 -33.67 -5.39
C GLN A 233 -16.18 -32.59 -6.42
N LEU A 234 -16.19 -31.30 -6.04
CA LEU A 234 -15.85 -30.20 -6.94
C LEU A 234 -14.37 -30.22 -7.34
N ARG A 235 -13.46 -30.55 -6.42
CA ARG A 235 -12.03 -30.73 -6.72
C ARG A 235 -11.80 -31.88 -7.70
N CYS A 236 -12.46 -33.01 -7.46
CA CYS A 236 -12.41 -34.18 -8.34
C CYS A 236 -12.93 -33.81 -9.74
N ALA A 237 -14.08 -33.12 -9.82
CA ALA A 237 -14.65 -32.64 -11.06
C ALA A 237 -13.69 -31.74 -11.85
N GLN A 238 -13.00 -30.82 -11.17
CA GLN A 238 -12.02 -29.95 -11.81
C GLN A 238 -10.82 -30.72 -12.39
N LEU A 239 -10.31 -31.72 -11.67
CA LEU A 239 -9.20 -32.57 -12.13
C LEU A 239 -9.62 -33.44 -13.32
N LEU A 240 -10.81 -34.04 -13.27
CA LEU A 240 -11.39 -34.85 -14.35
C LEU A 240 -11.61 -34.02 -15.61
N ALA A 241 -12.19 -32.83 -15.48
CA ALA A 241 -12.38 -31.92 -16.61
C ALA A 241 -11.05 -31.52 -17.25
N SER A 242 -10.01 -31.27 -16.44
CA SER A 242 -8.66 -30.97 -16.93
C SER A 242 -8.01 -32.18 -17.64
N ALA A 243 -8.40 -33.40 -17.26
CA ALA A 243 -7.97 -34.64 -17.89
C ALA A 243 -8.83 -35.07 -19.09
N GLY A 244 -9.86 -34.29 -19.45
CA GLY A 244 -10.77 -34.57 -20.56
C GLY A 244 -11.95 -35.50 -20.23
N ASP A 245 -12.13 -35.91 -18.96
CA ASP A 245 -13.28 -36.68 -18.51
C ASP A 245 -14.43 -35.75 -18.08
N THR A 246 -15.05 -35.15 -19.08
CA THR A 246 -16.14 -34.18 -18.89
C THR A 246 -17.39 -34.86 -18.30
N ALA A 247 -17.65 -36.12 -18.63
CA ALA A 247 -18.85 -36.84 -18.19
C ALA A 247 -18.88 -37.06 -16.67
N ASN A 248 -17.78 -37.50 -16.06
CA ASN A 248 -17.72 -37.66 -14.61
C ASN A 248 -17.65 -36.31 -13.89
N ALA A 249 -16.97 -35.31 -14.48
CA ALA A 249 -16.94 -33.96 -13.93
C ALA A 249 -18.33 -33.30 -13.87
N GLU A 250 -19.10 -33.39 -14.95
CA GLU A 250 -20.48 -32.91 -15.02
C GLU A 250 -21.34 -33.56 -13.93
N ARG A 251 -21.28 -34.89 -13.82
CA ARG A 251 -22.05 -35.66 -12.84
C ARG A 251 -21.78 -35.18 -11.40
N LEU A 252 -20.52 -34.94 -11.05
CA LEU A 252 -20.17 -34.47 -9.70
C LEU A 252 -20.65 -33.04 -9.44
N CYS A 253 -20.54 -32.13 -10.41
CA CYS A 253 -21.06 -30.77 -10.26
C CYS A 253 -22.60 -30.73 -10.18
N GLU A 254 -23.30 -31.57 -10.95
CA GLU A 254 -24.75 -31.75 -10.89
C GLU A 254 -25.19 -32.24 -9.50
N LEU A 255 -24.51 -33.24 -8.94
CA LEU A 255 -24.79 -33.75 -7.59
C LEU A 255 -24.70 -32.66 -6.51
N VAL A 256 -23.73 -31.76 -6.62
CA VAL A 256 -23.59 -30.62 -5.70
C VAL A 256 -24.70 -29.59 -5.92
N TRP A 257 -25.07 -29.31 -7.18
CA TRP A 257 -26.13 -28.34 -7.52
C TRP A 257 -27.51 -28.74 -6.97
N VAL A 258 -27.87 -30.03 -7.09
CA VAL A 258 -29.17 -30.55 -6.65
C VAL A 258 -29.21 -30.93 -5.16
N SER A 259 -28.12 -30.70 -4.42
CA SER A 259 -28.03 -31.02 -3.00
C SER A 259 -28.99 -30.17 -2.15
N LYS A 260 -29.41 -30.69 -0.99
CA LYS A 260 -30.27 -29.97 -0.02
C LYS A 260 -29.49 -29.00 0.89
N ARG A 261 -28.28 -28.59 0.47
CA ARG A 261 -27.37 -27.74 1.26
C ARG A 261 -27.72 -26.26 1.13
N PRO A 262 -27.16 -25.40 2.00
CA PRO A 262 -27.29 -23.96 1.85
C PRO A 262 -26.90 -23.50 0.44
N THR A 263 -27.59 -22.47 -0.04
CA THR A 263 -27.54 -21.98 -1.43
C THR A 263 -26.11 -21.79 -1.96
N ALA A 264 -25.16 -21.37 -1.12
CA ALA A 264 -23.75 -21.19 -1.50
C ALA A 264 -23.09 -22.45 -2.10
N TRP A 265 -23.37 -23.64 -1.55
CA TRP A 265 -22.81 -24.91 -2.04
C TRP A 265 -23.41 -25.31 -3.38
N ARG A 266 -24.73 -25.17 -3.51
CA ARG A 266 -25.44 -25.42 -4.76
C ARG A 266 -24.87 -24.53 -5.86
N LEU A 267 -24.73 -23.23 -5.60
CA LEU A 267 -24.16 -22.28 -6.55
C LEU A 267 -22.74 -22.64 -7.01
N ALA A 268 -21.90 -23.20 -6.13
CA ALA A 268 -20.59 -23.71 -6.52
C ALA A 268 -20.68 -24.88 -7.51
N GLY A 269 -21.67 -25.76 -7.36
CA GLY A 269 -22.01 -26.81 -8.33
C GLY A 269 -22.43 -26.26 -9.69
N LEU A 270 -23.36 -25.28 -9.71
CA LEU A 270 -23.81 -24.65 -10.96
C LEU A 270 -22.68 -23.89 -11.67
N ALA A 271 -21.86 -23.15 -10.93
CA ALA A 271 -20.68 -22.48 -11.47
C ALA A 271 -19.63 -23.48 -11.98
N GLY A 272 -19.48 -24.63 -11.30
CA GLY A 272 -18.68 -25.76 -11.79
C GLY A 272 -19.19 -26.27 -13.13
N LEU A 273 -20.50 -26.46 -13.29
CA LEU A 273 -21.09 -26.89 -14.56
C LEU A 273 -20.84 -25.90 -15.69
N VAL A 274 -20.95 -24.59 -15.45
CA VAL A 274 -20.65 -23.58 -16.48
C VAL A 274 -19.21 -23.70 -16.99
N LYS A 275 -18.27 -24.06 -16.14
CA LYS A 275 -16.85 -24.25 -16.51
C LYS A 275 -16.60 -25.56 -17.24
N VAL A 276 -17.28 -26.63 -16.83
CA VAL A 276 -17.08 -27.98 -17.38
C VAL A 276 -17.87 -28.18 -18.69
N SER A 277 -19.10 -27.69 -18.76
CA SER A 277 -20.04 -27.94 -19.84
C SER A 277 -21.07 -26.82 -19.98
N LYS A 278 -20.75 -25.83 -20.83
CA LYS A 278 -21.63 -24.67 -21.07
C LYS A 278 -22.97 -25.08 -21.67
N GLU A 279 -22.99 -26.10 -22.51
CA GLU A 279 -24.21 -26.61 -23.15
C GLU A 279 -25.20 -27.12 -22.10
N LYS A 280 -24.76 -27.97 -21.17
CA LYS A 280 -25.60 -28.46 -20.07
C LYS A 280 -25.95 -27.38 -19.04
N ALA A 281 -25.03 -26.46 -18.77
CA ALA A 281 -25.27 -25.39 -17.80
C ALA A 281 -26.28 -24.35 -18.30
N THR A 282 -26.36 -24.12 -19.61
CA THR A 282 -27.21 -23.08 -20.21
C THR A 282 -28.68 -23.16 -19.77
N PRO A 283 -29.41 -24.29 -19.94
CA PRO A 283 -30.81 -24.37 -19.50
C PRO A 283 -30.95 -24.17 -17.98
N LEU A 284 -30.01 -24.69 -17.17
CA LEU A 284 -30.04 -24.56 -15.71
C LEU A 284 -29.83 -23.11 -15.25
N VAL A 285 -28.91 -22.39 -15.88
CA VAL A 285 -28.68 -20.96 -15.61
C VAL A 285 -29.90 -20.13 -16.03
N LEU A 286 -30.49 -20.43 -17.20
CA LEU A 286 -31.70 -19.74 -17.65
C LEU A 286 -32.87 -19.97 -16.69
N ASP A 287 -33.08 -21.18 -16.20
CA ASP A 287 -34.12 -21.46 -15.20
C ASP A 287 -33.84 -20.77 -13.87
N ALA A 288 -32.58 -20.73 -13.43
CA ALA A 288 -32.17 -20.05 -12.21
C ALA A 288 -32.40 -18.53 -12.22
N LEU A 289 -32.50 -17.88 -13.39
CA LEU A 289 -32.89 -16.46 -13.50
C LEU A 289 -34.33 -16.21 -13.02
N GLY A 290 -35.20 -17.22 -13.13
CA GLY A 290 -36.60 -17.17 -12.66
C GLY A 290 -36.80 -17.67 -11.24
N SER A 291 -35.73 -17.91 -10.48
CA SER A 291 -35.82 -18.42 -9.11
C SER A 291 -36.36 -17.37 -8.13
N ASP A 292 -37.23 -17.80 -7.21
CA ASP A 292 -37.71 -16.98 -6.08
C ASP A 292 -36.62 -16.75 -5.02
N GLU A 293 -35.51 -17.50 -5.06
CA GLU A 293 -34.35 -17.30 -4.18
C GLU A 293 -33.43 -16.18 -4.72
N PRO A 294 -33.29 -15.03 -4.04
CA PRO A 294 -32.55 -13.88 -4.57
C PRO A 294 -31.07 -14.17 -4.88
N LEU A 295 -30.42 -15.03 -4.07
CA LEU A 295 -29.02 -15.40 -4.27
C LEU A 295 -28.81 -16.27 -5.51
N ILE A 296 -29.78 -17.16 -5.81
CA ILE A 296 -29.76 -17.98 -7.02
C ILE A 296 -29.95 -17.11 -8.25
N GLN A 297 -30.96 -16.23 -8.23
CA GLN A 297 -31.23 -15.30 -9.32
C GLN A 297 -30.03 -14.38 -9.60
N ALA A 298 -29.44 -13.78 -8.56
CA ALA A 298 -28.29 -12.89 -8.71
C ALA A 298 -27.05 -13.61 -9.27
N SER A 299 -26.81 -14.86 -8.84
CA SER A 299 -25.70 -15.67 -9.35
C SER A 299 -25.96 -16.14 -10.78
N ALA A 300 -27.19 -16.51 -11.13
CA ALA A 300 -27.57 -16.84 -12.50
C ALA A 300 -27.30 -15.66 -13.45
N VAL A 301 -27.66 -14.42 -13.03
CA VAL A 301 -27.32 -13.19 -13.77
C VAL A 301 -25.82 -13.12 -14.07
N GLN A 302 -24.95 -13.35 -13.07
CA GLN A 302 -23.50 -13.32 -13.30
C GLN A 302 -23.04 -14.44 -14.24
N LEU A 303 -23.58 -15.66 -14.07
CA LEU A 303 -23.20 -16.82 -14.87
C LEU A 303 -23.62 -16.69 -16.34
N THR A 304 -24.69 -15.95 -16.66
CA THR A 304 -25.08 -15.72 -18.07
C THR A 304 -23.99 -15.02 -18.89
N LYS A 305 -23.07 -14.28 -18.26
CA LYS A 305 -21.94 -13.64 -18.93
C LYS A 305 -20.92 -14.65 -19.47
N GLU A 306 -20.76 -15.76 -18.77
CA GLU A 306 -19.79 -16.81 -19.13
C GLU A 306 -20.32 -17.73 -20.25
N LEU A 307 -21.62 -17.63 -20.56
CA LEU A 307 -22.29 -18.39 -21.61
C LEU A 307 -22.23 -17.64 -22.96
N PRO A 308 -21.47 -18.13 -23.95
CA PRO A 308 -21.33 -17.47 -25.25
C PRO A 308 -22.53 -17.71 -26.16
N GLY A 309 -22.73 -16.81 -27.13
CA GLY A 309 -23.53 -17.05 -28.32
C GLY A 309 -24.90 -16.36 -28.38
N GLU A 310 -25.30 -16.01 -29.61
CA GLU A 310 -26.58 -15.34 -29.93
C GLU A 310 -27.79 -16.16 -29.49
N LYS A 311 -27.68 -17.50 -29.41
CA LYS A 311 -28.76 -18.37 -28.92
C LYS A 311 -29.12 -18.07 -27.46
N VAL A 312 -28.14 -17.80 -26.61
CA VAL A 312 -28.36 -17.42 -25.21
C VAL A 312 -29.00 -16.03 -25.16
N THR A 313 -28.50 -15.09 -25.97
CA THR A 313 -29.08 -13.74 -26.09
C THR A 313 -30.54 -13.81 -26.55
N ALA A 314 -30.86 -14.63 -27.56
CA ALA A 314 -32.22 -14.85 -28.03
C ALA A 314 -33.12 -15.44 -26.94
N ALA A 315 -32.62 -16.41 -26.15
CA ALA A 315 -33.38 -16.98 -25.04
C ALA A 315 -33.66 -15.95 -23.93
N LEU A 316 -32.68 -15.07 -23.61
CA LEU A 316 -32.86 -13.96 -22.68
C LEU A 316 -33.89 -12.95 -23.23
N VAL A 317 -33.80 -12.59 -24.52
CA VAL A 317 -34.76 -11.70 -25.17
C VAL A 317 -36.19 -12.26 -25.13
N GLN A 318 -36.37 -13.56 -25.38
CA GLN A 318 -37.69 -14.21 -25.29
C GLN A 318 -38.30 -14.12 -23.88
N ARG A 319 -37.48 -14.17 -22.83
CA ARG A 319 -37.96 -14.09 -21.44
C ARG A 319 -38.36 -12.67 -21.02
N LEU A 320 -37.88 -11.61 -21.69
CA LEU A 320 -38.23 -10.22 -21.34
C LEU A 320 -39.75 -9.98 -21.27
N GLY A 321 -40.52 -10.56 -22.19
CA GLY A 321 -41.98 -10.35 -22.26
C GLY A 321 -42.77 -10.97 -21.10
N GLY A 322 -42.18 -11.94 -20.36
CA GLY A 322 -42.84 -12.65 -19.27
C GLY A 322 -42.50 -12.14 -17.87
N LEU A 323 -41.62 -11.13 -17.75
CA LEU A 323 -41.19 -10.56 -16.48
C LEU A 323 -41.97 -9.30 -16.12
N ASP A 324 -42.06 -9.00 -14.82
CA ASP A 324 -42.55 -7.72 -14.32
C ASP A 324 -41.55 -6.58 -14.60
N SER A 325 -41.92 -5.32 -14.34
CA SER A 325 -41.06 -4.16 -14.64
C SER A 325 -39.67 -4.24 -14.01
N LYS A 326 -39.56 -4.81 -12.80
CA LYS A 326 -38.29 -4.97 -12.10
C LYS A 326 -37.42 -6.06 -12.76
N GLY A 327 -38.01 -7.21 -13.07
CA GLY A 327 -37.34 -8.29 -13.78
C GLY A 327 -36.92 -7.88 -15.19
N GLN A 328 -37.75 -7.12 -15.90
CA GLN A 328 -37.42 -6.54 -17.21
C GLN A 328 -36.21 -5.61 -17.12
N ALA A 329 -36.20 -4.66 -16.17
CA ALA A 329 -35.08 -3.75 -15.98
C ALA A 329 -33.76 -4.48 -15.67
N LEU A 330 -33.81 -5.52 -14.82
CA LEU A 330 -32.65 -6.36 -14.51
C LEU A 330 -32.13 -7.10 -15.75
N LEU A 331 -33.02 -7.75 -16.49
CA LEU A 331 -32.65 -8.55 -17.67
C LEU A 331 -32.15 -7.68 -18.83
N ILE A 332 -32.70 -6.47 -19.01
CA ILE A 332 -32.16 -5.46 -19.94
C ILE A 332 -30.72 -5.10 -19.56
N GLY A 333 -30.42 -4.94 -18.27
CA GLY A 333 -29.06 -4.72 -17.78
C GLY A 333 -28.11 -5.88 -18.17
N VAL A 334 -28.56 -7.12 -18.02
CA VAL A 334 -27.78 -8.31 -18.45
C VAL A 334 -27.50 -8.28 -19.95
N LEU A 335 -28.50 -7.96 -20.77
CA LEU A 335 -28.33 -7.84 -22.23
C LEU A 335 -27.33 -6.73 -22.59
N ALA A 336 -27.38 -5.59 -21.90
CA ALA A 336 -26.45 -4.49 -22.09
C ALA A 336 -25.01 -4.87 -21.77
N GLU A 337 -24.78 -5.59 -20.66
CA GLU A 337 -23.46 -6.07 -20.24
C GLU A 337 -22.90 -7.16 -21.17
N ARG A 338 -23.77 -7.98 -21.78
CA ARG A 338 -23.38 -8.95 -22.81
C ARG A 338 -22.91 -8.29 -24.10
N ALA A 339 -23.37 -7.06 -24.38
CA ALA A 339 -23.04 -6.27 -25.57
C ALA A 339 -23.29 -6.99 -26.92
N ASP A 340 -24.19 -7.97 -26.93
CA ASP A 340 -24.59 -8.70 -28.13
C ASP A 340 -25.69 -7.92 -28.87
N ARG A 341 -25.34 -7.34 -30.01
CA ARG A 341 -26.22 -6.45 -30.80
C ARG A 341 -27.47 -7.15 -31.34
N SER A 342 -27.55 -8.48 -31.33
CA SER A 342 -28.79 -9.19 -31.68
C SER A 342 -29.96 -8.84 -30.72
N ALA A 343 -29.67 -8.36 -29.51
CA ALA A 343 -30.68 -7.86 -28.57
C ALA A 343 -31.18 -6.45 -28.87
N ALA A 344 -30.46 -5.66 -29.69
CA ALA A 344 -30.73 -4.24 -29.89
C ALA A 344 -32.15 -3.94 -30.38
N PRO A 345 -32.74 -4.68 -31.36
CA PRO A 345 -34.11 -4.42 -31.81
C PRO A 345 -35.14 -4.62 -30.70
N ALA A 346 -34.98 -5.67 -29.89
CA ALA A 346 -35.90 -5.96 -28.80
C ALA A 346 -35.81 -4.90 -27.68
N VAL A 347 -34.59 -4.48 -27.33
CA VAL A 347 -34.38 -3.44 -26.32
C VAL A 347 -34.82 -2.06 -26.84
N ALA A 348 -34.62 -1.74 -28.13
CA ALA A 348 -35.06 -0.49 -28.72
C ALA A 348 -36.59 -0.30 -28.65
N ASN A 349 -37.38 -1.37 -28.81
CA ASN A 349 -38.84 -1.31 -28.64
C ASN A 349 -39.26 -0.97 -27.20
N LEU A 350 -38.46 -1.37 -26.21
CA LEU A 350 -38.73 -1.09 -24.79
C LEU A 350 -38.41 0.37 -24.40
N MET A 351 -37.75 1.12 -25.27
CA MET A 351 -37.60 2.57 -25.11
C MET A 351 -38.93 3.31 -25.20
N ASP A 352 -40.02 2.67 -25.63
CA ASP A 352 -41.38 3.24 -25.65
C ASP A 352 -42.30 2.59 -24.60
N SER A 353 -41.73 1.88 -23.62
CA SER A 353 -42.51 1.29 -22.53
C SER A 353 -43.28 2.35 -21.74
N ARG A 354 -44.51 2.00 -21.32
CA ARG A 354 -45.33 2.82 -20.41
C ARG A 354 -44.74 2.93 -19.01
N ASP A 355 -43.87 2.01 -18.63
CA ASP A 355 -43.17 2.02 -17.36
C ASP A 355 -41.83 2.77 -17.49
N ASP A 356 -41.68 3.87 -16.76
CA ASP A 356 -40.50 4.72 -16.80
C ASP A 356 -39.21 4.01 -16.36
N VAL A 357 -39.31 3.00 -15.49
CA VAL A 357 -38.14 2.20 -15.03
C VAL A 357 -37.64 1.32 -16.17
N VAL A 358 -38.56 0.65 -16.87
CA VAL A 358 -38.24 -0.18 -18.05
C VAL A 358 -37.73 0.68 -19.19
N ARG A 359 -38.40 1.83 -19.45
CA ARG A 359 -38.00 2.79 -20.48
C ARG A 359 -36.59 3.33 -20.23
N ALA A 360 -36.29 3.75 -19.00
CA ALA A 360 -34.96 4.22 -18.62
C ALA A 360 -33.89 3.12 -18.70
N ALA A 361 -34.21 1.88 -18.30
CA ALA A 361 -33.29 0.75 -18.42
C ALA A 361 -32.95 0.45 -19.90
N ALA A 362 -33.97 0.41 -20.76
CA ALA A 362 -33.80 0.21 -22.20
C ALA A 362 -32.93 1.29 -22.84
N ILE A 363 -33.20 2.57 -22.54
CA ILE A 363 -32.42 3.69 -23.04
C ILE A 363 -30.94 3.58 -22.65
N ARG A 364 -30.63 3.24 -21.39
CA ARG A 364 -29.23 3.03 -20.96
C ARG A 364 -28.57 1.86 -21.68
N ALA A 365 -29.29 0.76 -21.85
CA ALA A 365 -28.78 -0.42 -22.54
C ALA A 365 -28.43 -0.15 -24.01
N MET A 366 -29.15 0.79 -24.67
CA MET A 366 -28.80 1.20 -26.03
C MET A 366 -27.43 1.89 -26.14
N ALA A 367 -26.81 2.32 -25.04
CA ALA A 367 -25.44 2.83 -25.07
C ALA A 367 -24.44 1.76 -25.56
N SER A 368 -24.60 0.50 -25.14
CA SER A 368 -23.73 -0.61 -25.57
C SER A 368 -24.30 -1.37 -26.78
N LEU A 369 -25.62 -1.44 -26.90
CA LEU A 369 -26.30 -2.23 -27.94
C LEU A 369 -26.58 -1.46 -29.24
N GLY A 370 -26.74 -0.14 -29.15
CA GLY A 370 -27.20 0.71 -30.24
C GLY A 370 -26.11 1.21 -31.19
N ASP A 371 -26.56 1.87 -32.26
CA ASP A 371 -25.71 2.53 -33.26
C ASP A 371 -25.86 4.07 -33.21
N SER A 372 -25.10 4.77 -34.04
CA SER A 372 -25.10 6.23 -34.14
C SER A 372 -26.42 6.81 -34.67
N GLY A 373 -27.30 5.99 -35.28
CA GLY A 373 -28.62 6.41 -35.73
C GLY A 373 -29.57 6.79 -34.59
N LEU A 374 -29.25 6.39 -33.35
CA LEU A 374 -30.05 6.72 -32.16
C LEU A 374 -29.81 8.14 -31.63
N LEU A 375 -28.76 8.83 -32.06
CA LEU A 375 -28.37 10.13 -31.50
C LEU A 375 -29.52 11.18 -31.54
N PRO A 376 -30.26 11.36 -32.65
CA PRO A 376 -31.38 12.30 -32.67
C PRO A 376 -32.50 11.90 -31.70
N ARG A 377 -32.80 10.60 -31.60
CA ARG A 377 -33.86 10.07 -30.71
C ARG A 377 -33.48 10.24 -29.24
N LEU A 378 -32.25 9.90 -28.88
CA LEU A 378 -31.73 10.10 -27.53
C LEU A 378 -31.67 11.59 -27.17
N GLY A 379 -31.28 12.45 -28.12
CA GLY A 379 -31.33 13.92 -27.96
C GLY A 379 -32.74 14.44 -27.71
N ALA A 380 -33.74 13.96 -28.46
CA ALA A 380 -35.14 14.31 -28.27
C ALA A 380 -35.68 13.87 -26.90
N LEU A 381 -35.35 12.65 -26.46
CA LEU A 381 -35.69 12.16 -25.13
C LEU A 381 -35.03 13.00 -24.03
N ALA A 382 -33.76 13.37 -24.20
CA ALA A 382 -33.06 14.24 -23.25
C ALA A 382 -33.69 15.65 -23.18
N ALA A 383 -34.18 16.18 -24.30
CA ALA A 383 -34.73 17.53 -24.37
C ALA A 383 -36.18 17.62 -23.84
N ASN A 384 -37.01 16.61 -24.14
CA ASN A 384 -38.46 16.69 -23.95
C ASN A 384 -38.98 15.92 -22.73
N GLU A 385 -38.28 14.88 -22.27
CA GLU A 385 -38.68 14.09 -21.10
C GLU A 385 -38.17 14.71 -19.79
N LYS A 386 -38.64 14.17 -18.66
CA LYS A 386 -38.21 14.57 -17.30
C LYS A 386 -37.81 13.36 -16.47
N GLY A 387 -37.16 13.61 -15.33
CA GLY A 387 -36.84 12.57 -14.35
C GLY A 387 -35.92 11.46 -14.88
N LEU A 388 -36.28 10.20 -14.63
CA LEU A 388 -35.44 9.04 -14.90
C LEU A 388 -35.10 8.86 -16.38
N VAL A 389 -36.05 9.17 -17.28
CA VAL A 389 -35.92 8.95 -18.73
C VAL A 389 -34.96 9.98 -19.33
N GLN A 390 -35.08 11.25 -18.95
CA GLN A 390 -34.13 12.29 -19.36
C GLN A 390 -32.70 11.96 -18.90
N GLN A 391 -32.54 11.53 -17.66
CA GLN A 391 -31.22 11.15 -17.12
C GLN A 391 -30.64 9.94 -17.85
N ALA A 392 -31.47 8.93 -18.15
CA ALA A 392 -31.07 7.78 -18.94
C ALA A 392 -30.62 8.17 -20.36
N ALA A 393 -31.36 9.07 -21.03
CA ALA A 393 -31.02 9.53 -22.37
C ALA A 393 -29.69 10.29 -22.40
N ARG A 394 -29.46 11.20 -21.43
CA ARG A 394 -28.18 11.90 -21.30
C ARG A 394 -27.01 10.95 -21.02
N ALA A 395 -27.22 9.96 -20.14
CA ALA A 395 -26.21 8.94 -19.86
C ALA A 395 -25.91 8.08 -21.10
N ALA A 396 -26.94 7.70 -21.87
CA ALA A 396 -26.78 6.93 -23.10
C ALA A 396 -26.03 7.71 -24.18
N LEU A 397 -26.34 8.99 -24.38
CA LEU A 397 -25.57 9.86 -25.27
C LEU A 397 -24.09 9.93 -24.87
N ALA A 398 -23.80 10.08 -23.57
CA ALA A 398 -22.43 10.15 -23.06
C ALA A 398 -21.66 8.83 -23.20
N ALA A 399 -22.34 7.67 -23.19
CA ALA A 399 -21.70 6.35 -23.17
C ALA A 399 -21.86 5.54 -24.47
N LEU A 400 -22.52 6.08 -25.50
CA LEU A 400 -22.78 5.36 -26.76
C LEU A 400 -21.48 4.81 -27.38
N ALA A 401 -21.43 3.50 -27.57
CA ALA A 401 -20.25 2.74 -28.01
C ALA A 401 -20.20 2.52 -29.54
N ALA A 402 -20.98 3.26 -30.32
CA ALA A 402 -20.93 3.19 -31.78
C ALA A 402 -19.61 3.80 -32.30
N LYS A 403 -18.99 3.16 -33.29
CA LYS A 403 -17.65 3.51 -33.79
C LYS A 403 -17.58 4.93 -34.38
N ASP A 404 -18.67 5.39 -34.98
CA ASP A 404 -18.84 6.70 -35.61
C ASP A 404 -19.65 7.68 -34.72
N ALA A 405 -19.88 7.35 -33.44
CA ALA A 405 -20.72 8.13 -32.54
C ALA A 405 -20.26 9.59 -32.41
N ASP A 406 -18.95 9.83 -32.25
CA ASP A 406 -18.42 11.17 -31.98
C ASP A 406 -18.56 12.09 -33.21
N GLU A 407 -18.19 11.60 -34.38
CA GLU A 407 -18.32 12.32 -35.65
C GLU A 407 -19.79 12.66 -35.93
N ARG A 408 -20.68 11.66 -35.80
CA ARG A 408 -22.11 11.84 -36.02
C ARG A 408 -22.75 12.75 -34.97
N LEU A 409 -22.28 12.71 -33.73
CA LEU A 409 -22.79 13.58 -32.67
C LEU A 409 -22.44 15.04 -32.92
N VAL A 410 -21.20 15.34 -33.35
CA VAL A 410 -20.80 16.70 -33.70
C VAL A 410 -21.62 17.22 -34.89
N ALA A 411 -21.85 16.38 -35.91
CA ALA A 411 -22.70 16.74 -37.04
C ALA A 411 -24.16 16.99 -36.60
N ALA A 412 -24.73 16.09 -35.79
CA ALA A 412 -26.12 16.20 -35.32
C ALA A 412 -26.33 17.40 -34.37
N ALA A 413 -25.29 17.84 -33.65
CA ALA A 413 -25.37 19.04 -32.82
C ALA A 413 -25.50 20.34 -33.65
N ALA A 414 -25.16 20.32 -34.93
CA ALA A 414 -25.19 21.49 -35.81
C ALA A 414 -26.58 21.77 -36.42
N GLU A 415 -27.47 20.76 -36.47
CA GLU A 415 -28.72 20.81 -37.23
C GLU A 415 -29.93 20.36 -36.37
N GLY A 416 -31.13 20.85 -36.67
CA GLY A 416 -32.38 20.46 -35.99
C GLY A 416 -32.86 21.43 -34.90
N GLU A 417 -33.80 20.96 -34.08
CA GLU A 417 -34.48 21.77 -33.06
C GLU A 417 -33.53 22.25 -31.93
N PRO A 418 -33.63 23.51 -31.46
CA PRO A 418 -32.68 24.08 -30.50
C PRO A 418 -32.52 23.29 -29.20
N GLY A 419 -33.62 22.79 -28.63
CA GLY A 419 -33.59 21.99 -27.40
C GLY A 419 -32.81 20.68 -27.55
N VAL A 420 -32.96 20.02 -28.70
CA VAL A 420 -32.23 18.78 -29.02
C VAL A 420 -30.75 19.08 -29.24
N ARG A 421 -30.44 20.12 -30.02
CA ARG A 421 -29.07 20.57 -30.26
C ARG A 421 -28.34 20.90 -28.97
N ALA A 422 -28.98 21.58 -28.03
CA ALA A 422 -28.39 21.89 -26.72
C ALA A 422 -28.03 20.61 -25.93
N GLU A 423 -28.86 19.56 -25.95
CA GLU A 423 -28.54 18.27 -25.32
C GLU A 423 -27.40 17.53 -26.03
N LEU A 424 -27.36 17.56 -27.36
CA LEU A 424 -26.28 16.96 -28.13
C LEU A 424 -24.95 17.68 -27.89
N ILE A 425 -24.95 19.02 -27.78
CA ILE A 425 -23.77 19.80 -27.38
C ILE A 425 -23.30 19.43 -25.96
N ARG A 426 -24.22 19.23 -25.01
CA ARG A 426 -23.85 18.72 -23.68
C ARG A 426 -23.25 17.33 -23.75
N ALA A 427 -23.74 16.47 -24.64
CA ALA A 427 -23.16 15.15 -24.88
C ALA A 427 -21.75 15.25 -25.51
N VAL A 428 -21.50 16.18 -26.44
CA VAL A 428 -20.16 16.47 -26.99
C VAL A 428 -19.17 16.78 -25.85
N ALA A 429 -19.61 17.61 -24.88
CA ALA A 429 -18.81 17.94 -23.72
C ALA A 429 -18.59 16.73 -22.78
N ALA A 430 -19.64 15.96 -22.49
CA ALA A 430 -19.59 14.78 -21.63
C ALA A 430 -18.65 13.68 -22.20
N ARG A 431 -18.64 13.53 -23.52
CA ARG A 431 -17.77 12.60 -24.26
C ARG A 431 -16.36 13.14 -24.51
N ARG A 432 -16.10 14.41 -24.13
CA ARG A 432 -14.81 15.09 -24.29
C ARG A 432 -14.27 15.16 -25.73
N ILE A 433 -15.14 15.42 -26.70
CA ILE A 433 -14.77 15.46 -28.12
C ILE A 433 -14.02 16.76 -28.45
N ALA A 434 -12.69 16.75 -28.35
CA ALA A 434 -11.85 17.95 -28.57
C ALA A 434 -11.93 18.51 -30.00
N THR A 435 -12.12 17.65 -31.00
CA THR A 435 -12.26 18.03 -32.42
C THR A 435 -13.53 18.85 -32.70
N ALA A 436 -14.47 18.91 -31.75
CA ALA A 436 -15.72 19.67 -31.91
C ALA A 436 -15.55 21.19 -31.77
N THR A 437 -14.37 21.69 -31.37
CA THR A 437 -14.12 23.12 -31.11
C THR A 437 -14.64 24.06 -32.20
N PRO A 438 -14.43 23.82 -33.53
CA PRO A 438 -14.97 24.70 -34.57
C PRO A 438 -16.50 24.72 -34.62
N ALA A 439 -17.14 23.56 -34.45
CA ALA A 439 -18.60 23.44 -34.43
C ALA A 439 -19.20 24.14 -33.20
N LEU A 440 -18.54 24.01 -32.04
CA LEU A 440 -18.95 24.69 -30.82
C LEU A 440 -18.80 26.21 -30.90
N LEU A 441 -17.73 26.72 -31.53
CA LEU A 441 -17.60 28.17 -31.78
C LEU A 441 -18.71 28.71 -32.69
N LYS A 442 -19.15 27.93 -33.69
CA LYS A 442 -20.30 28.29 -34.52
C LYS A 442 -21.59 28.31 -33.69
N ALA A 443 -21.81 27.30 -32.85
CA ALA A 443 -22.97 27.23 -31.95
C ALA A 443 -22.97 28.31 -30.85
N ALA A 444 -21.80 28.81 -30.46
CA ALA A 444 -21.68 29.93 -29.52
C ALA A 444 -22.21 31.27 -30.09
N ALA A 445 -22.39 31.36 -31.41
CA ALA A 445 -22.98 32.50 -32.11
C ALA A 445 -24.43 32.25 -32.56
N ASP A 446 -25.09 31.19 -32.06
CA ASP A 446 -26.46 30.82 -32.45
C ASP A 446 -27.51 31.85 -32.01
N ALA A 447 -28.64 31.91 -32.70
CA ALA A 447 -29.76 32.78 -32.31
C ALA A 447 -30.43 32.31 -31.01
N ASP A 448 -30.44 31.00 -30.75
CA ASP A 448 -31.04 30.43 -29.54
C ASP A 448 -30.11 30.52 -28.32
N GLU A 449 -30.65 31.06 -27.22
CA GLU A 449 -29.91 31.24 -25.96
C GLU A 449 -29.49 29.92 -25.31
N GLY A 450 -30.34 28.88 -25.38
CA GLY A 450 -30.04 27.56 -24.83
C GLY A 450 -28.88 26.89 -25.56
N VAL A 451 -28.84 27.02 -26.89
CA VAL A 451 -27.73 26.53 -27.73
C VAL A 451 -26.44 27.28 -27.44
N ARG A 452 -26.46 28.62 -27.40
CA ARG A 452 -25.26 29.42 -27.08
C ARG A 452 -24.66 29.06 -25.72
N ARG A 453 -25.50 28.95 -24.68
CA ARG A 453 -25.03 28.58 -23.33
C ARG A 453 -24.44 27.18 -23.30
N ALA A 454 -25.11 26.20 -23.91
CA ALA A 454 -24.59 24.85 -24.01
C ALA A 454 -23.23 24.83 -24.73
N ALA A 455 -23.07 25.64 -25.78
CA ALA A 455 -21.82 25.76 -26.53
C ALA A 455 -20.68 26.36 -25.68
N PHE A 456 -20.92 27.44 -24.93
CA PHE A 456 -19.91 28.01 -24.02
C PHE A 456 -19.55 27.04 -22.88
N ASP A 457 -20.52 26.37 -22.28
CA ASP A 457 -20.24 25.33 -21.27
C ASP A 457 -19.45 24.16 -21.86
N ALA A 458 -19.74 23.75 -23.09
CA ALA A 458 -18.97 22.72 -23.79
C ALA A 458 -17.55 23.19 -24.11
N LEU A 459 -17.37 24.42 -24.61
CA LEU A 459 -16.05 25.02 -24.87
C LEU A 459 -15.22 25.14 -23.59
N ALA A 460 -15.85 25.42 -22.44
CA ALA A 460 -15.15 25.39 -21.15
C ALA A 460 -14.53 24.01 -20.85
N ILE A 461 -15.14 22.92 -21.32
CA ILE A 461 -14.69 21.53 -21.06
C ILE A 461 -13.72 21.03 -22.13
N VAL A 462 -14.06 21.20 -23.42
CA VAL A 462 -13.33 20.58 -24.56
C VAL A 462 -12.67 21.58 -25.50
N GLY A 463 -12.86 22.87 -25.28
CA GLY A 463 -12.31 23.93 -26.13
C GLY A 463 -10.80 23.87 -26.18
N ALA A 464 -10.26 23.76 -27.39
CA ALA A 464 -8.83 23.75 -27.65
C ALA A 464 -8.22 25.16 -27.47
N PRO A 465 -6.93 25.31 -27.10
CA PRO A 465 -6.31 26.61 -26.83
C PRO A 465 -6.48 27.65 -27.94
N GLU A 466 -6.59 27.21 -29.19
CA GLU A 466 -6.74 28.04 -30.38
C GLU A 466 -8.08 28.81 -30.41
N CYS A 467 -9.08 28.37 -29.64
CA CYS A 467 -10.36 29.09 -29.53
C CYS A 467 -10.30 30.29 -28.58
N TYR A 468 -9.23 30.43 -27.79
CA TYR A 468 -9.12 31.47 -26.77
C TYR A 468 -9.32 32.90 -27.31
N PRO A 469 -8.67 33.33 -28.41
CA PRO A 469 -8.91 34.66 -28.97
C PRO A 469 -10.37 34.89 -29.37
N LYS A 470 -11.03 33.86 -29.90
CA LYS A 470 -12.43 33.96 -30.33
C LYS A 470 -13.41 34.05 -29.16
N LEU A 471 -13.09 33.40 -28.04
CA LEU A 471 -13.85 33.56 -26.80
C LEU A 471 -13.71 34.99 -26.24
N VAL A 472 -12.52 35.58 -26.30
CA VAL A 472 -12.29 36.98 -25.89
C VAL A 472 -13.06 37.95 -26.78
N GLU A 473 -13.06 37.75 -28.11
CA GLU A 473 -13.92 38.51 -29.03
C GLU A 473 -15.40 38.39 -28.67
N SER A 474 -15.85 37.18 -28.29
CA SER A 474 -17.24 36.94 -27.90
C SER A 474 -17.62 37.69 -26.62
N LEU A 475 -16.69 37.79 -25.65
CA LEU A 475 -16.91 38.56 -24.42
C LEU A 475 -16.96 40.07 -24.72
N ALA A 476 -16.09 40.56 -25.61
CA ALA A 476 -16.05 41.95 -26.02
C ALA A 476 -17.34 42.40 -26.75
N ALA A 477 -17.99 41.48 -27.47
CA ALA A 477 -19.24 41.72 -28.20
C ALA A 477 -20.51 41.28 -27.44
N ALA A 478 -20.38 40.82 -26.18
CA ALA A 478 -21.47 40.17 -25.47
C ALA A 478 -22.63 41.13 -25.15
N GLN A 479 -23.84 40.77 -25.58
CA GLN A 479 -25.11 41.39 -25.17
C GLN A 479 -25.88 40.53 -24.15
N GLY A 480 -25.37 39.35 -23.83
CA GLY A 480 -25.92 38.34 -22.92
C GLY A 480 -24.91 37.21 -22.71
N ASP A 481 -25.26 36.21 -21.89
CA ASP A 481 -24.44 35.00 -21.65
C ASP A 481 -23.03 35.25 -21.08
N THR A 482 -22.77 36.47 -20.58
CA THR A 482 -21.46 36.94 -20.12
C THR A 482 -20.79 35.98 -19.15
N GLN A 483 -21.52 35.43 -18.17
CA GLN A 483 -20.98 34.48 -17.20
C GLN A 483 -20.50 33.17 -17.84
N ALA A 484 -21.23 32.65 -18.84
CA ALA A 484 -20.84 31.44 -19.55
C ALA A 484 -19.58 31.68 -20.39
N ILE A 485 -19.48 32.85 -21.03
CA ILE A 485 -18.30 33.26 -21.81
C ILE A 485 -17.08 33.42 -20.89
N GLU A 486 -17.23 34.12 -19.75
CA GLU A 486 -16.15 34.30 -18.76
C GLU A 486 -15.62 32.95 -18.26
N LYS A 487 -16.52 32.02 -17.92
CA LYS A 487 -16.17 30.66 -17.49
C LYS A 487 -15.42 29.90 -18.60
N ALA A 488 -15.85 30.01 -19.85
CA ALA A 488 -15.17 29.38 -20.98
C ALA A 488 -13.75 29.97 -21.17
N ILE A 489 -13.60 31.29 -21.11
CA ILE A 489 -12.29 31.96 -21.20
C ILE A 489 -11.37 31.50 -20.09
N LEU A 490 -11.82 31.49 -18.83
CA LEU A 490 -10.98 31.08 -17.71
C LEU A 490 -10.56 29.61 -17.82
N ALA A 491 -11.50 28.74 -18.19
CA ALA A 491 -11.22 27.31 -18.34
C ALA A 491 -10.26 26.99 -19.50
N VAL A 492 -10.44 27.64 -20.67
CA VAL A 492 -9.53 27.48 -21.81
C VAL A 492 -8.18 28.16 -21.53
N GLY A 493 -8.19 29.33 -20.90
CA GLY A 493 -6.98 30.09 -20.54
C GLY A 493 -6.08 29.33 -19.57
N ALA A 494 -6.66 28.55 -18.65
CA ALA A 494 -5.91 27.67 -17.76
C ALA A 494 -5.12 26.57 -18.51
N ARG A 495 -5.51 26.25 -19.76
CA ARG A 495 -4.82 25.28 -20.63
C ARG A 495 -3.74 25.90 -21.50
N LEU A 496 -3.61 27.24 -21.54
CA LEU A 496 -2.52 27.90 -22.26
C LEU A 496 -1.18 27.64 -21.56
N ALA A 497 -0.17 27.29 -22.36
CA ALA A 497 1.16 26.91 -21.88
C ALA A 497 1.87 28.08 -21.17
N ASN A 498 1.77 29.30 -21.70
CA ASN A 498 2.36 30.48 -21.09
C ASN A 498 1.28 31.33 -20.39
N PRO A 499 1.43 31.62 -19.09
CA PRO A 499 0.51 32.52 -18.38
C PRO A 499 0.37 33.91 -19.02
N ALA A 500 1.42 34.43 -19.67
CA ALA A 500 1.40 35.72 -20.37
C ALA A 500 0.43 35.76 -21.58
N ASP A 501 0.20 34.61 -22.22
CA ASP A 501 -0.69 34.50 -23.39
C ASP A 501 -2.17 34.66 -22.99
N ARG A 502 -2.49 34.56 -21.70
CA ARG A 502 -3.84 34.79 -21.17
C ARG A 502 -4.19 36.28 -21.17
N GLY A 503 -3.26 37.12 -20.71
CA GLY A 503 -3.48 38.56 -20.53
C GLY A 503 -3.51 39.34 -21.85
N THR A 504 -2.63 38.99 -22.80
CA THR A 504 -2.41 39.80 -24.02
C THR A 504 -3.70 40.03 -24.84
N PRO A 505 -4.50 39.01 -25.18
CA PRO A 505 -5.74 39.20 -25.95
C PRO A 505 -6.80 39.99 -25.17
N LEU A 506 -6.90 39.78 -23.85
CA LEU A 506 -7.84 40.48 -22.98
C LEU A 506 -7.50 41.97 -22.86
N ILE A 507 -6.21 42.31 -22.74
CA ILE A 507 -5.74 43.70 -22.69
C ILE A 507 -5.99 44.39 -24.03
N ALA A 508 -5.76 43.71 -25.15
CA ALA A 508 -6.05 44.24 -26.48
C ALA A 508 -7.55 44.53 -26.65
N ALA A 509 -8.41 43.58 -26.25
CA ALA A 509 -9.86 43.76 -26.28
C ALA A 509 -10.32 44.92 -25.38
N LEU A 510 -9.77 45.03 -24.15
CA LEU A 510 -10.09 46.09 -23.21
C LEU A 510 -9.82 47.50 -23.78
N LYS A 511 -8.77 47.65 -24.59
CA LYS A 511 -8.42 48.90 -25.28
C LYS A 511 -9.34 49.23 -26.46
N ALA A 512 -9.89 48.21 -27.12
CA ALA A 512 -10.67 48.36 -28.33
C ALA A 512 -12.17 48.61 -28.10
N VAL A 513 -12.69 48.22 -26.93
CA VAL A 513 -14.13 48.32 -26.63
C VAL A 513 -14.55 49.65 -26.00
N VAL A 514 -15.82 50.01 -26.18
CA VAL A 514 -16.47 51.13 -25.50
C VAL A 514 -16.62 50.86 -24.00
N ALA A 515 -16.78 51.91 -23.19
CA ALA A 515 -16.81 51.82 -21.72
C ALA A 515 -17.83 50.79 -21.18
N ALA A 516 -19.01 50.68 -21.78
CA ALA A 516 -20.05 49.75 -21.35
C ALA A 516 -19.64 48.26 -21.42
N ALA A 517 -18.68 47.90 -22.28
CA ALA A 517 -18.21 46.51 -22.48
C ALA A 517 -16.92 46.18 -21.72
N LYS A 518 -16.29 47.16 -21.03
CA LYS A 518 -15.06 46.95 -20.25
C LYS A 518 -15.23 46.10 -18.97
N PRO A 519 -16.34 46.19 -18.18
CA PRO A 519 -16.43 45.52 -16.88
C PRO A 519 -16.22 43.99 -16.89
N PRO A 520 -16.78 43.21 -17.84
CA PRO A 520 -16.52 41.77 -17.91
C PRO A 520 -15.06 41.43 -18.21
N LEU A 521 -14.41 42.18 -19.11
CA LEU A 521 -12.99 41.99 -19.45
C LEU A 521 -12.09 42.26 -18.24
N LEU A 522 -12.38 43.32 -17.47
CA LEU A 522 -11.66 43.63 -16.23
C LEU A 522 -11.80 42.51 -15.19
N ARG A 523 -12.97 41.88 -15.08
CA ARG A 523 -13.20 40.75 -14.17
C ARG A 523 -12.36 39.54 -14.55
N VAL A 524 -12.31 39.19 -15.85
CA VAL A 524 -11.49 38.07 -16.33
C VAL A 524 -10.00 38.36 -16.16
N LEU A 525 -9.55 39.59 -16.42
CA LEU A 525 -8.16 40.02 -16.15
C LEU A 525 -7.81 39.87 -14.66
N GLY A 526 -8.72 40.28 -13.77
CA GLY A 526 -8.58 40.11 -12.33
C GLY A 526 -8.41 38.66 -11.88
N ALA A 527 -9.14 37.73 -12.52
CA ALA A 527 -9.01 36.30 -12.25
C ALA A 527 -7.80 35.65 -12.94
N THR A 528 -7.30 36.23 -14.03
CA THR A 528 -6.16 35.71 -14.80
C THR A 528 -4.83 35.96 -14.08
N GLY A 529 -4.69 37.13 -13.44
CA GLY A 529 -3.46 37.55 -12.76
C GLY A 529 -2.32 37.93 -13.71
N GLY A 530 -1.16 38.23 -13.13
CA GLY A 530 0.06 38.64 -13.84
C GLY A 530 0.27 40.16 -13.93
N ASP A 531 1.53 40.56 -14.10
CA ASP A 531 1.95 41.97 -14.00
C ASP A 531 1.33 42.87 -15.09
N ASP A 532 1.26 42.39 -16.33
CA ASP A 532 0.65 43.15 -17.43
C ASP A 532 -0.86 43.34 -17.25
N ALA A 533 -1.55 42.30 -16.76
CA ALA A 533 -2.97 42.37 -16.43
C ALA A 533 -3.18 43.34 -15.27
N LEU A 534 -2.31 43.30 -14.25
CA LEU A 534 -2.37 44.20 -13.10
C LEU A 534 -2.18 45.66 -13.52
N ALA A 535 -1.20 45.94 -14.39
CA ALA A 535 -0.98 47.27 -14.95
C ALA A 535 -2.20 47.76 -15.74
N ALA A 536 -2.81 46.88 -16.56
CA ALA A 536 -4.00 47.22 -17.32
C ALA A 536 -5.23 47.51 -16.44
N VAL A 537 -5.44 46.73 -15.37
CA VAL A 537 -6.53 46.97 -14.41
C VAL A 537 -6.28 48.26 -13.60
N ARG A 538 -5.03 48.52 -13.18
CA ARG A 538 -4.65 49.75 -12.48
C ARG A 538 -4.98 51.02 -13.27
N ALA A 539 -4.77 51.00 -14.58
CA ALA A 539 -5.06 52.14 -15.46
C ALA A 539 -6.55 52.53 -15.50
N HIS A 540 -7.45 51.66 -15.03
CA HIS A 540 -8.90 51.86 -15.08
C HIS A 540 -9.56 52.13 -13.71
N ILE A 541 -8.77 52.23 -12.63
CA ILE A 541 -9.29 52.51 -11.28
C ILE A 541 -10.04 53.86 -11.22
N SER A 542 -9.49 54.88 -11.89
CA SER A 542 -10.02 56.25 -11.93
C SER A 542 -10.65 56.60 -13.29
N ASP A 543 -11.26 55.62 -13.96
CA ASP A 543 -11.96 55.85 -15.24
C ASP A 543 -13.15 56.83 -15.04
N ALA A 544 -13.43 57.63 -16.06
CA ALA A 544 -14.51 58.62 -16.02
C ALA A 544 -15.89 57.96 -15.88
N GLU A 545 -16.04 56.73 -16.39
CA GLU A 545 -17.26 55.95 -16.26
C GLU A 545 -17.23 55.11 -14.98
N ALA A 546 -18.11 55.44 -14.02
CA ALA A 546 -18.12 54.84 -12.68
C ALA A 546 -18.20 53.31 -12.69
N ALA A 547 -18.96 52.71 -13.62
CA ALA A 547 -19.07 51.25 -13.75
C ALA A 547 -17.74 50.57 -14.13
N VAL A 548 -16.87 51.26 -14.86
CA VAL A 548 -15.54 50.76 -15.25
C VAL A 548 -14.59 50.83 -14.05
N GLY A 549 -14.58 51.96 -13.34
CA GLY A 549 -13.82 52.11 -12.09
C GLY A 549 -14.22 51.08 -11.03
N ASP A 550 -15.52 50.87 -10.82
CA ASP A 550 -16.06 49.85 -9.91
C ASP A 550 -15.58 48.45 -10.26
N ALA A 551 -15.59 48.10 -11.55
CA ALA A 551 -15.13 46.80 -12.03
C ALA A 551 -13.62 46.62 -11.84
N ALA A 552 -12.82 47.66 -12.08
CA ALA A 552 -11.37 47.62 -11.86
C ALA A 552 -11.03 47.42 -10.37
N VAL A 553 -11.68 48.15 -9.46
CA VAL A 553 -11.47 47.98 -8.02
C VAL A 553 -11.90 46.59 -7.54
N ARG A 554 -13.01 46.05 -8.05
CA ARG A 554 -13.44 44.66 -7.76
C ARG A 554 -12.45 43.62 -8.31
N ALA A 555 -11.90 43.85 -9.49
CA ALA A 555 -10.89 42.97 -10.08
C ALA A 555 -9.62 42.92 -9.22
N LEU A 556 -9.12 44.06 -8.74
CA LEU A 556 -8.01 44.11 -7.77
C LEU A 556 -8.35 43.39 -6.47
N ALA A 557 -9.56 43.58 -5.95
CA ALA A 557 -10.00 42.92 -4.71
C ALA A 557 -10.11 41.39 -4.85
N ALA A 558 -10.31 40.87 -6.07
CA ALA A 558 -10.43 39.45 -6.40
C ALA A 558 -9.15 38.84 -7.01
N TRP A 559 -8.03 39.55 -6.97
CA TRP A 559 -6.75 39.11 -7.54
C TRP A 559 -6.25 37.80 -6.91
N PRO A 560 -5.58 36.91 -7.66
CA PRO A 560 -5.16 35.59 -7.16
C PRO A 560 -4.02 35.61 -6.12
N ASP A 561 -3.32 36.73 -5.96
CA ASP A 561 -2.19 36.88 -5.03
C ASP A 561 -2.11 38.30 -4.46
N ALA A 562 -1.15 38.53 -3.56
CA ALA A 562 -0.98 39.80 -2.85
C ALA A 562 -0.39 40.96 -3.69
N ALA A 563 -0.18 40.79 -5.00
CA ALA A 563 0.43 41.83 -5.85
C ALA A 563 -0.29 43.20 -5.81
N PRO A 564 -1.64 43.32 -5.79
CA PRO A 564 -2.34 44.60 -5.69
C PRO A 564 -2.54 45.09 -4.24
N ALA A 565 -1.93 44.44 -3.24
CA ALA A 565 -2.14 44.80 -1.84
C ALA A 565 -1.85 46.28 -1.57
N ALA A 566 -0.76 46.84 -2.12
CA ALA A 566 -0.43 48.25 -1.95
C ALA A 566 -1.48 49.18 -2.58
N ASP A 567 -2.04 48.82 -3.74
CA ASP A 567 -3.08 49.61 -4.41
C ASP A 567 -4.38 49.59 -3.60
N LEU A 568 -4.78 48.41 -3.11
CA LEU A 568 -5.98 48.24 -2.30
C LEU A 568 -5.86 48.96 -0.96
N LEU A 569 -4.68 48.96 -0.33
CA LEU A 569 -4.42 49.71 0.89
C LEU A 569 -4.56 51.23 0.66
N LYS A 570 -4.00 51.74 -0.44
CA LYS A 570 -4.13 53.14 -0.82
C LYS A 570 -5.58 53.51 -1.10
N LEU A 571 -6.32 52.67 -1.84
CA LEU A 571 -7.73 52.88 -2.14
C LEU A 571 -8.61 52.83 -0.88
N ALA A 572 -8.33 51.94 0.05
CA ALA A 572 -9.04 51.88 1.33
C ALA A 572 -8.88 53.19 2.13
N LYS A 573 -7.74 53.86 2.01
CA LYS A 573 -7.42 55.10 2.73
C LYS A 573 -7.92 56.36 2.01
N ASP A 574 -7.61 56.50 0.73
CA ASP A 574 -7.63 57.78 0.03
C ASP A 574 -8.72 57.87 -1.06
N ALA A 575 -9.43 56.77 -1.39
CA ALA A 575 -10.43 56.83 -2.46
C ALA A 575 -11.60 57.74 -2.07
N GLU A 576 -12.09 58.58 -2.99
CA GLU A 576 -13.24 59.47 -2.75
C GLU A 576 -14.56 58.70 -2.58
N SER A 577 -14.73 57.61 -3.34
CA SER A 577 -15.90 56.74 -3.30
C SER A 577 -15.91 55.86 -2.05
N GLN A 578 -16.96 55.97 -1.23
CA GLN A 578 -17.19 55.08 -0.08
C GLN A 578 -17.30 53.61 -0.52
N VAL A 579 -17.86 53.34 -1.70
CA VAL A 579 -17.98 51.98 -2.25
C VAL A 579 -16.58 51.41 -2.54
N HIS A 580 -15.68 52.21 -3.12
CA HIS A 580 -14.30 51.78 -3.39
C HIS A 580 -13.51 51.56 -2.10
N ARG A 581 -13.65 52.44 -1.11
CA ARG A 581 -13.03 52.26 0.21
C ARG A 581 -13.42 50.90 0.82
N VAL A 582 -14.71 50.54 0.77
CA VAL A 582 -15.22 49.28 1.33
C VAL A 582 -14.75 48.06 0.51
N ILE A 583 -14.81 48.11 -0.82
CA ILE A 583 -14.36 47.00 -1.68
C ILE A 583 -12.85 46.79 -1.51
N ALA A 584 -12.07 47.87 -1.51
CA ALA A 584 -10.62 47.81 -1.36
C ALA A 584 -10.20 47.27 0.00
N LEU A 585 -10.87 47.71 1.08
CA LEU A 585 -10.68 47.17 2.42
C LEU A 585 -10.96 45.67 2.48
N ARG A 586 -12.09 45.21 1.95
CA ARG A 586 -12.45 43.78 1.93
C ARG A 586 -11.47 42.96 1.09
N GLY A 587 -11.08 43.48 -0.09
CA GLY A 587 -10.10 42.85 -0.96
C GLY A 587 -8.73 42.71 -0.30
N TYR A 588 -8.26 43.78 0.34
CA TYR A 588 -6.97 43.77 1.06
C TYR A 588 -6.95 42.73 2.19
N LEU A 589 -8.03 42.67 2.98
CA LEU A 589 -8.15 41.70 4.07
C LEU A 589 -8.23 40.24 3.57
N ARG A 590 -8.92 39.99 2.45
CA ARG A 590 -8.93 38.68 1.80
C ARG A 590 -7.52 38.26 1.38
N LEU A 591 -6.80 39.16 0.69
CA LEU A 591 -5.42 38.90 0.26
C LEU A 591 -4.48 38.67 1.43
N ALA A 592 -4.66 39.39 2.54
CA ALA A 592 -3.92 39.12 3.77
C ALA A 592 -4.20 37.71 4.31
N GLY A 593 -5.44 37.22 4.25
CA GLY A 593 -5.78 35.85 4.65
C GLY A 593 -5.17 34.76 3.76
N GLU A 594 -4.96 35.05 2.47
CA GLU A 594 -4.32 34.14 1.50
C GLU A 594 -2.79 34.21 1.51
N GLU A 595 -2.20 35.20 2.18
CA GLU A 595 -0.74 35.34 2.34
C GLU A 595 -0.18 34.21 3.20
N LYS A 596 0.78 33.47 2.63
CA LYS A 596 1.36 32.26 3.25
C LYS A 596 2.42 32.61 4.28
N GLY A 597 3.12 33.73 4.12
CA GLY A 597 4.16 34.16 5.07
C GLY A 597 3.54 34.83 6.31
N GLU A 598 3.66 34.22 7.49
CA GLU A 598 3.11 34.76 8.75
C GLU A 598 3.55 36.21 9.02
N ALA A 599 4.85 36.51 8.84
CA ALA A 599 5.39 37.86 9.03
C ALA A 599 4.86 38.86 7.98
N ALA A 600 4.67 38.41 6.73
CA ALA A 600 4.13 39.25 5.66
C ALA A 600 2.64 39.54 5.87
N ARG A 601 1.86 38.51 6.24
CA ARG A 601 0.45 38.62 6.61
C ARG A 601 0.25 39.55 7.79
N LEU A 602 1.04 39.41 8.87
CA LEU A 602 0.98 40.30 10.02
C LEU A 602 1.28 41.75 9.63
N LYS A 603 2.31 41.98 8.81
CA LYS A 603 2.64 43.32 8.31
C LYS A 603 1.48 43.93 7.51
N MET A 604 0.77 43.12 6.71
CA MET A 604 -0.42 43.57 5.99
C MET A 604 -1.55 43.95 6.96
N LEU A 605 -1.86 43.08 7.91
CA LEU A 605 -2.91 43.30 8.92
C LEU A 605 -2.61 44.49 9.84
N GLU A 606 -1.35 44.80 10.12
CA GLU A 606 -0.98 46.02 10.86
C GLU A 606 -1.11 47.29 10.01
N ALA A 607 -0.81 47.21 8.71
CA ALA A 607 -0.91 48.36 7.82
C ALA A 607 -2.34 48.89 7.66
N ILE A 608 -3.36 48.04 7.89
CA ILE A 608 -4.78 48.44 7.81
C ILE A 608 -5.31 49.04 9.11
N ARG A 609 -4.65 48.80 10.25
CA ARG A 609 -5.03 49.32 11.58
C ARG A 609 -5.32 50.83 11.59
N PRO A 610 -4.49 51.73 11.02
CA PRO A 610 -4.77 53.17 11.01
C PRO A 610 -5.94 53.58 10.09
N ILE A 611 -6.41 52.68 9.22
CA ILE A 611 -7.48 52.94 8.24
C ILE A 611 -8.82 52.38 8.73
N ALA A 612 -8.80 51.26 9.48
CA ALA A 612 -9.99 50.65 10.07
C ALA A 612 -10.50 51.44 11.30
N THR A 613 -10.95 52.68 11.08
CA THR A 613 -11.36 53.60 12.15
C THR A 613 -12.85 53.50 12.51
N THR A 614 -13.69 52.99 11.60
CA THR A 614 -15.14 52.80 11.83
C THR A 614 -15.45 51.43 12.43
N PRO A 615 -16.56 51.28 13.18
CA PRO A 615 -16.97 49.98 13.75
C PRO A 615 -17.03 48.85 12.71
N ASP A 616 -17.62 49.10 11.55
CA ASP A 616 -17.76 48.08 10.50
C ASP A 616 -16.42 47.66 9.90
N ALA A 617 -15.49 48.62 9.74
CA ALA A 617 -14.14 48.31 9.26
C ALA A 617 -13.33 47.51 10.28
N LYS A 618 -13.47 47.84 11.58
CA LYS A 618 -12.87 47.09 12.69
C LYS A 618 -13.43 45.65 12.75
N ARG A 619 -14.75 45.47 12.59
CA ARG A 619 -15.38 44.12 12.52
C ARG A 619 -14.85 43.29 11.36
N LEU A 620 -14.70 43.89 10.18
CA LEU A 620 -14.13 43.21 9.02
C LEU A 620 -12.68 42.77 9.25
N LEU A 621 -11.85 43.64 9.85
CA LEU A 621 -10.48 43.30 10.25
C LEU A 621 -10.45 42.13 11.24
N LEU A 622 -11.27 42.18 12.30
CA LEU A 622 -11.36 41.11 13.30
C LEU A 622 -11.84 39.78 12.73
N SER A 623 -12.77 39.82 11.77
CA SER A 623 -13.20 38.63 11.03
C SER A 623 -12.05 38.03 10.23
N ALA A 624 -11.28 38.84 9.50
CA ALA A 624 -10.15 38.35 8.71
C ALA A 624 -9.01 37.79 9.60
N LEU A 625 -8.76 38.42 10.75
CA LEU A 625 -7.82 37.92 11.76
C LEU A 625 -8.23 36.54 12.29
N SER A 626 -9.54 36.29 12.42
CA SER A 626 -10.08 35.04 12.97
C SER A 626 -9.76 33.80 12.13
N ASP A 627 -9.51 33.99 10.83
CA ASP A 627 -9.18 32.93 9.88
C ASP A 627 -7.65 32.73 9.74
N ALA A 628 -6.84 33.54 10.44
CA ALA A 628 -5.38 33.47 10.46
C ALA A 628 -4.87 32.91 11.81
N PRO A 629 -4.51 31.60 11.90
CA PRO A 629 -4.08 30.98 13.14
C PRO A 629 -2.59 31.28 13.42
N ASP A 630 -2.25 32.54 13.69
CA ASP A 630 -0.89 32.98 14.08
C ASP A 630 -0.91 33.89 15.33
N ALA A 631 0.19 33.86 16.10
CA ALA A 631 0.27 34.55 17.38
C ALA A 631 0.21 36.08 17.25
N GLY A 632 0.65 36.62 16.10
CA GLY A 632 0.55 38.05 15.79
C GLY A 632 -0.92 38.45 15.63
N ALA A 633 -1.69 37.70 14.84
CA ALA A 633 -3.12 37.93 14.66
C ALA A 633 -3.88 37.88 16.00
N LEU A 634 -3.52 36.93 16.88
CA LEU A 634 -4.07 36.85 18.22
C LEU A 634 -3.79 38.11 19.05
N GLN A 635 -2.56 38.63 19.01
CA GLN A 635 -2.17 39.85 19.72
C GLN A 635 -2.92 41.08 19.18
N VAL A 636 -3.09 41.18 17.85
CA VAL A 636 -3.86 42.25 17.22
C VAL A 636 -5.31 42.21 17.71
N ALA A 637 -5.97 41.04 17.67
CA ALA A 637 -7.35 40.90 18.13
C ALA A 637 -7.52 41.31 19.60
N VAL A 638 -6.61 40.89 20.48
CA VAL A 638 -6.61 41.26 21.91
C VAL A 638 -6.45 42.76 22.13
N SER A 639 -5.73 43.47 21.25
CA SER A 639 -5.55 44.93 21.37
C SER A 639 -6.83 45.75 21.16
N PHE A 640 -7.87 45.16 20.56
CA PHE A 640 -9.18 45.80 20.38
C PHE A 640 -10.14 45.63 21.56
N LEU A 641 -9.73 44.95 22.65
CA LEU A 641 -10.60 44.71 23.81
C LEU A 641 -10.94 45.98 24.62
N ASP A 642 -10.22 47.08 24.40
CA ASP A 642 -10.50 48.39 25.01
C ASP A 642 -11.50 49.23 24.17
N ASP A 643 -11.85 48.77 22.97
CA ASP A 643 -12.76 49.48 22.06
C ASP A 643 -14.21 49.04 22.28
N ALA A 644 -15.02 49.90 22.90
CA ALA A 644 -16.39 49.59 23.26
C ALA A 644 -17.30 49.22 22.07
N GLU A 645 -16.98 49.67 20.85
CA GLU A 645 -17.83 49.44 19.66
C GLU A 645 -17.63 48.05 19.03
N VAL A 646 -16.50 47.39 19.29
CA VAL A 646 -16.12 46.08 18.71
C VAL A 646 -15.58 45.08 19.73
N LYS A 647 -15.71 45.37 21.02
CA LYS A 647 -15.20 44.54 22.11
C LYS A 647 -15.67 43.09 22.04
N GLY A 648 -16.94 42.88 21.68
CA GLY A 648 -17.53 41.53 21.56
C GLY A 648 -16.92 40.73 20.41
N GLU A 649 -16.78 41.36 19.25
CA GLU A 649 -16.16 40.76 18.06
C GLU A 649 -14.66 40.51 18.26
N ALA A 650 -13.97 41.41 18.97
CA ALA A 650 -12.56 41.26 19.33
C ALA A 650 -12.36 40.05 20.25
N ALA A 651 -13.25 39.88 21.23
CA ALA A 651 -13.23 38.72 22.12
C ALA A 651 -13.51 37.40 21.37
N ALA A 652 -14.50 37.39 20.48
CA ALA A 652 -14.82 36.23 19.66
C ALA A 652 -13.66 35.83 18.73
N ALA A 653 -13.01 36.81 18.09
CA ALA A 653 -11.84 36.60 17.24
C ALA A 653 -10.67 36.03 18.04
N ALA A 654 -10.34 36.63 19.19
CA ALA A 654 -9.26 36.16 20.06
C ALA A 654 -9.50 34.72 20.56
N LEU A 655 -10.74 34.35 20.89
CA LEU A 655 -11.10 32.98 21.28
C LEU A 655 -10.93 31.98 20.12
N ARG A 656 -11.37 32.33 18.91
CA ARG A 656 -11.26 31.44 17.73
C ARG A 656 -9.81 31.20 17.30
N ILE A 657 -9.01 32.28 17.26
CA ILE A 657 -7.58 32.20 16.96
C ILE A 657 -6.89 31.41 18.07
N GLY A 658 -7.22 31.69 19.33
CA GLY A 658 -6.68 31.01 20.49
C GLY A 658 -6.98 29.50 20.50
N GLN A 659 -8.18 29.08 20.08
CA GLN A 659 -8.51 27.65 19.92
C GLN A 659 -7.65 26.97 18.85
N SER A 660 -7.44 27.63 17.71
CA SER A 660 -6.59 27.10 16.63
C SER A 660 -5.11 27.04 17.05
N LEU A 661 -4.65 27.99 17.86
CA LEU A 661 -3.28 28.06 18.37
C LEU A 661 -3.03 27.25 19.64
N ALA A 662 -4.07 26.69 20.28
CA ALA A 662 -3.94 26.00 21.56
C ALA A 662 -2.98 24.80 21.50
N ALA A 663 -2.81 24.18 20.32
CA ALA A 663 -1.88 23.06 20.12
C ALA A 663 -0.46 23.52 19.76
N THR A 664 -0.31 24.62 19.01
CA THR A 664 0.95 25.00 18.36
C THR A 664 1.66 26.18 19.05
N ASN A 665 0.93 27.06 19.74
CA ASN A 665 1.50 28.23 20.42
C ASN A 665 0.76 28.57 21.74
N ARG A 666 0.85 27.65 22.70
CA ARG A 666 0.18 27.73 24.02
C ARG A 666 0.49 29.02 24.78
N GLN A 667 1.72 29.51 24.71
CA GLN A 667 2.12 30.71 25.45
C GLN A 667 1.36 31.95 24.97
N ALA A 668 1.19 32.10 23.64
CA ALA A 668 0.38 33.18 23.10
C ALA A 668 -1.09 33.08 23.54
N VAL A 669 -1.65 31.85 23.57
CA VAL A 669 -3.02 31.60 24.03
C VAL A 669 -3.19 31.92 25.52
N ILE A 670 -2.22 31.56 26.36
CA ILE A 670 -2.22 31.86 27.80
C ILE A 670 -2.26 33.38 28.04
N GLU A 671 -1.41 34.15 27.38
CA GLU A 671 -1.36 35.60 27.56
C GLU A 671 -2.62 36.30 27.00
N ALA A 672 -3.13 35.83 25.87
CA ALA A 672 -4.37 36.35 25.29
C ALA A 672 -5.58 36.09 26.19
N THR A 673 -5.71 34.87 26.72
CA THR A 673 -6.83 34.49 27.60
C THR A 673 -6.76 35.19 28.96
N LYS A 674 -5.57 35.43 29.53
CA LYS A 674 -5.43 36.31 30.71
C LYS A 674 -6.00 37.70 30.45
N THR A 675 -5.69 38.26 29.28
CA THR A 675 -6.16 39.60 28.90
C THR A 675 -7.67 39.62 28.68
N LEU A 676 -8.24 38.56 28.07
CA LEU A 676 -9.69 38.38 27.93
C LEU A 676 -10.39 38.34 29.29
N LEU A 677 -9.87 37.56 30.23
CA LEU A 677 -10.42 37.42 31.59
C LEU A 677 -10.31 38.72 32.39
N ALA A 678 -9.27 39.51 32.17
CA ALA A 678 -9.11 40.81 32.83
C ALA A 678 -10.02 41.91 32.25
N LYS A 679 -10.32 41.86 30.95
CA LYS A 679 -11.02 42.95 30.25
C LYS A 679 -12.48 42.66 29.91
N CYS A 680 -12.91 41.42 29.85
CA CYS A 680 -14.28 41.03 29.48
C CYS A 680 -15.10 40.64 30.70
N THR A 681 -16.38 41.02 30.70
CA THR A 681 -17.35 40.72 31.77
C THR A 681 -18.54 39.88 31.28
N ASP A 682 -18.61 39.58 29.97
CA ASP A 682 -19.64 38.73 29.40
C ASP A 682 -19.44 37.28 29.86
N GLU A 683 -20.47 36.69 30.46
CA GLU A 683 -20.38 35.38 31.11
C GLU A 683 -20.01 34.26 30.12
N ALA A 684 -20.50 34.31 28.87
CA ALA A 684 -20.21 33.31 27.85
C ALA A 684 -18.76 33.43 27.37
N VAL A 685 -18.28 34.66 27.15
CA VAL A 685 -16.88 34.93 26.77
C VAL A 685 -15.93 34.55 27.89
N VAL A 686 -16.23 34.92 29.14
CA VAL A 686 -15.40 34.59 30.31
C VAL A 686 -15.31 33.07 30.46
N LYS A 687 -16.43 32.34 30.40
CA LYS A 687 -16.43 30.87 30.50
C LYS A 687 -15.63 30.19 29.38
N GLN A 688 -15.73 30.69 28.14
CA GLN A 688 -14.94 30.18 27.02
C GLN A 688 -13.45 30.52 27.16
N ALA A 689 -13.13 31.73 27.65
CA ALA A 689 -11.76 32.15 27.93
C ALA A 689 -11.15 31.35 29.08
N GLU A 690 -11.89 31.06 30.16
CA GLU A 690 -11.46 30.18 31.26
C GLU A 690 -11.21 28.77 30.75
N ALA A 691 -12.15 28.20 29.98
CA ALA A 691 -11.99 26.86 29.41
C ALA A 691 -10.77 26.76 28.47
N LEU A 692 -10.55 27.78 27.64
CA LEU A 692 -9.41 27.86 26.73
C LEU A 692 -8.10 28.16 27.46
N HIS A 693 -8.13 29.02 28.49
CA HIS A 693 -7.00 29.31 29.37
C HIS A 693 -6.56 28.03 30.08
N ASP A 694 -7.51 27.32 30.68
CA ASP A 694 -7.30 26.03 31.31
C ASP A 694 -6.81 24.98 30.31
N GLN A 695 -7.36 24.94 29.10
CA GLN A 695 -6.90 24.04 28.03
C GLN A 695 -5.47 24.36 27.61
N ALA A 696 -5.11 25.63 27.50
CA ALA A 696 -3.76 26.05 27.14
C ALA A 696 -2.77 25.86 28.30
N LEU A 697 -3.22 25.97 29.56
CA LEU A 697 -2.45 25.64 30.77
C LEU A 697 -2.28 24.12 30.95
N LYS A 698 -3.29 23.34 30.56
CA LYS A 698 -3.22 21.87 30.52
C LYS A 698 -2.27 21.44 29.39
N PRO A 699 -1.27 20.57 29.64
CA PRO A 699 -0.67 19.80 28.54
C PRO A 699 -1.79 19.06 27.79
N PRO A 700 -1.67 18.80 26.47
CA PRO A 700 -2.74 18.23 25.65
C PRO A 700 -3.39 17.05 26.37
N GLN A 701 -4.72 17.12 26.51
CA GLN A 701 -5.54 16.21 27.30
C GLN A 701 -6.21 15.15 26.39
N SER A 702 -6.60 13.96 26.85
CA SER A 702 -6.84 13.58 28.24
C SER A 702 -6.90 12.08 28.50
N GLY A 703 -6.27 11.71 29.60
CA GLY A 703 -6.93 11.16 30.78
C GLY A 703 -6.04 11.50 31.99
N GLY A 704 -6.56 11.48 33.22
CA GLY A 704 -5.87 11.95 34.43
C GLY A 704 -4.38 11.60 34.56
N ALA A 705 -3.55 12.55 34.97
CA ALA A 705 -2.20 12.23 35.38
C ALA A 705 -2.24 11.36 36.65
N GLY A 706 -2.16 10.04 36.48
CA GLY A 706 -1.75 9.17 37.59
C GLY A 706 -0.33 9.56 37.98
N SER A 707 -0.04 9.58 39.28
CA SER A 707 1.33 9.75 39.75
C SER A 707 2.26 8.80 39.00
N VAL A 708 3.41 9.31 38.55
CA VAL A 708 4.50 8.47 38.05
C VAL A 708 4.77 7.40 39.13
N PRO A 709 4.86 6.11 38.79
CA PRO A 709 5.15 5.07 39.78
C PRO A 709 6.42 5.43 40.56
N ASP A 710 6.50 5.04 41.84
CA ASP A 710 7.73 5.23 42.62
C ASP A 710 8.90 4.45 41.99
N TYR A 711 10.12 4.95 42.21
CA TYR A 711 11.37 4.31 41.83
C TYR A 711 11.42 2.83 42.24
N ASP A 712 11.59 1.92 41.26
CA ASP A 712 11.78 0.49 41.48
C ASP A 712 13.18 0.06 41.01
N LYS A 713 14.13 0.09 41.96
CA LYS A 713 15.52 -0.31 41.75
C LYS A 713 15.66 -1.71 41.14
N LYS A 714 14.83 -2.68 41.56
CA LYS A 714 14.95 -4.07 41.11
C LYS A 714 14.58 -4.21 39.64
N ARG A 715 13.58 -3.44 39.19
CA ARG A 715 13.20 -3.36 37.77
C ARG A 715 14.29 -2.68 36.94
N SER A 716 14.81 -1.53 37.38
CA SER A 716 15.86 -0.81 36.67
C SER A 716 17.17 -1.62 36.58
N ASP A 717 17.55 -2.34 37.65
CA ASP A 717 18.69 -3.27 37.62
C ASP A 717 18.46 -4.44 36.66
N GLY A 718 17.24 -4.97 36.60
CA GLY A 718 16.86 -6.02 35.64
C GLY A 718 16.94 -5.58 34.19
N MET A 719 16.49 -4.37 33.88
CA MET A 719 16.58 -3.81 32.52
C MET A 719 18.02 -3.47 32.14
N LYS A 720 18.82 -2.94 33.08
CA LYS A 720 20.25 -2.71 32.88
C LYS A 720 20.99 -4.04 32.57
N ALA A 721 20.60 -5.13 33.23
CA ALA A 721 21.12 -6.47 32.92
C ALA A 721 20.68 -6.98 31.54
N ASP A 722 19.42 -6.78 31.14
CA ASP A 722 18.94 -7.13 29.78
C ASP A 722 19.70 -6.37 28.70
N LEU A 723 19.81 -5.04 28.84
CA LEU A 723 20.55 -4.18 27.92
C LEU A 723 22.03 -4.57 27.83
N ALA A 724 22.63 -5.02 28.94
CA ALA A 724 24.00 -5.52 28.93
C ALA A 724 24.16 -6.79 28.08
N THR A 725 23.15 -7.67 27.98
CA THR A 725 23.20 -8.84 27.09
C THR A 725 23.12 -8.50 25.61
N ARG A 726 22.56 -7.32 25.29
CA ARG A 726 22.33 -6.84 23.92
C ARG A 726 23.22 -5.66 23.54
N ALA A 727 24.19 -5.31 24.39
CA ALA A 727 25.11 -4.22 24.13
C ALA A 727 25.99 -4.51 22.90
N PRO A 728 26.34 -3.49 22.09
CA PRO A 728 27.26 -3.66 20.98
C PRO A 728 28.57 -4.30 21.44
N LYS A 729 29.13 -5.19 20.60
CA LYS A 729 30.39 -5.90 20.91
C LYS A 729 31.50 -4.89 21.24
N GLY A 730 32.12 -5.02 22.41
CA GLY A 730 33.16 -4.11 22.89
C GLY A 730 32.65 -2.89 23.68
N TYR A 731 31.36 -2.87 24.03
CA TYR A 731 30.75 -1.86 24.89
C TYR A 731 30.01 -2.51 26.05
N LYS A 732 29.98 -1.82 27.20
CA LYS A 732 29.20 -2.21 28.39
C LYS A 732 28.23 -1.09 28.78
N VAL A 733 27.07 -1.45 29.31
CA VAL A 733 26.08 -0.49 29.82
C VAL A 733 26.53 0.02 31.19
N VAL A 734 26.77 1.33 31.31
CA VAL A 734 27.25 1.95 32.56
C VAL A 734 26.14 2.67 33.32
N CYS A 735 25.13 3.22 32.61
CA CYS A 735 23.97 3.88 33.21
C CYS A 735 22.68 3.44 32.51
N TYR A 736 21.56 3.38 33.21
CA TYR A 736 20.21 3.21 32.68
C TYR A 736 19.22 4.07 33.48
N LEU A 737 18.36 4.79 32.78
CA LEU A 737 17.25 5.55 33.31
C LEU A 737 15.95 5.09 32.66
N ASN A 738 14.98 4.75 33.50
CA ASN A 738 13.58 4.79 33.11
C ASN A 738 13.07 6.22 33.33
N CYS A 739 12.86 6.97 32.25
CA CYS A 739 12.72 8.43 32.27
C CYS A 739 11.51 8.98 33.05
N GLY A 740 10.63 8.11 33.57
CA GLY A 740 9.57 8.47 34.52
C GLY A 740 10.02 8.42 35.99
N PRO A 741 10.19 7.23 36.59
CA PRO A 741 10.53 7.06 38.01
C PRO A 741 11.99 7.38 38.36
N ASP A 742 12.91 7.33 37.40
CA ASP A 742 14.35 7.43 37.67
C ASP A 742 14.84 8.84 37.28
N ALA A 743 15.22 9.64 38.28
CA ALA A 743 15.80 10.97 38.03
C ALA A 743 17.32 10.89 37.74
N SER A 744 18.00 9.85 38.22
CA SER A 744 19.44 9.64 38.06
C SER A 744 19.86 8.19 38.27
N ASP A 745 20.90 7.74 37.57
CA ASP A 745 21.60 6.45 37.77
C ASP A 745 23.12 6.67 37.74
N GLY A 746 23.86 5.80 38.43
CA GLY A 746 25.31 5.83 38.54
C GLY A 746 25.84 5.98 39.97
N GLU A 747 27.12 5.70 40.14
CA GLU A 747 27.82 5.74 41.43
C GLU A 747 28.88 6.85 41.42
N LYS A 748 29.17 7.40 42.61
CA LYS A 748 30.20 8.44 42.77
C LYS A 748 31.57 7.91 42.30
N GLY A 749 32.15 8.58 41.29
CA GLY A 749 33.44 8.19 40.70
C GLY A 749 33.34 7.24 39.50
N LYS A 750 32.12 6.92 39.04
CA LYS A 750 31.83 6.21 37.79
C LYS A 750 30.93 7.09 36.91
N PRO A 751 30.66 6.69 35.64
CA PRO A 751 29.67 7.39 34.83
C PRO A 751 28.32 7.49 35.54
N THR A 752 27.76 8.69 35.55
CA THR A 752 26.41 8.99 36.02
C THR A 752 25.58 9.55 34.86
N LEU A 753 24.27 9.31 34.91
CA LEU A 753 23.31 9.87 33.97
C LEU A 753 22.14 10.43 34.77
N ARG A 754 21.79 11.70 34.53
CA ARG A 754 20.75 12.43 35.25
C ARG A 754 19.82 13.16 34.29
N VAL A 755 18.53 13.15 34.57
CA VAL A 755 17.56 14.04 33.90
C VAL A 755 17.75 15.46 34.44
N GLY A 756 17.88 16.45 33.55
CA GLY A 756 17.98 17.86 33.92
C GLY A 756 16.63 18.46 34.35
N ASP A 757 16.45 19.77 34.17
CA ASP A 757 15.25 20.51 34.61
C ASP A 757 14.00 20.26 33.74
N ALA A 758 13.70 19.00 33.43
CA ALA A 758 12.49 18.60 32.72
C ALA A 758 11.58 17.76 33.62
N GLN A 759 10.30 18.14 33.68
CA GLN A 759 9.30 17.45 34.50
C GLN A 759 8.60 16.38 33.68
N ALA A 760 8.76 15.12 34.08
CA ALA A 760 8.05 13.99 33.50
C ALA A 760 6.57 13.99 33.95
N TYR A 761 5.66 13.63 33.06
CA TYR A 761 4.23 13.46 33.33
C TYR A 761 3.66 12.24 32.58
N ARG A 762 2.45 11.81 32.98
CA ARG A 762 1.74 10.67 32.41
C ARG A 762 0.30 11.05 32.01
N TRP A 763 -0.20 10.40 30.97
CA TRP A 763 -1.59 10.47 30.48
C TRP A 763 -2.43 9.27 31.02
N ALA A 764 -3.65 9.44 31.56
CA ALA A 764 -4.52 8.29 31.93
C ALA A 764 -5.14 7.62 30.71
N GLY A 765 -5.12 6.30 30.72
CA GLY A 765 -5.50 5.48 29.58
C GLY A 765 -4.30 5.11 28.71
N ALA A 766 -3.13 5.73 28.92
CA ALA A 766 -1.88 5.23 28.34
C ALA A 766 -1.56 3.86 28.95
N ASP A 767 -1.53 2.86 28.08
CA ASP A 767 -1.23 1.47 28.41
C ASP A 767 0.22 1.36 28.91
N ILE A 768 0.38 0.92 30.16
CA ILE A 768 1.64 0.97 30.92
C ILE A 768 2.68 -0.05 30.48
N ARG A 769 2.46 -0.72 29.34
CA ARG A 769 3.25 -1.87 28.90
C ARG A 769 4.75 -1.59 28.73
N TYR A 770 5.20 -0.32 28.63
CA TYR A 770 6.61 0.05 28.37
C TYR A 770 7.19 1.23 29.17
N GLY A 771 6.59 1.67 30.29
CA GLY A 771 7.22 2.69 31.16
C GLY A 771 7.37 4.11 30.57
N THR A 772 6.72 4.41 29.46
CA THR A 772 6.83 5.70 28.76
C THR A 772 6.27 6.87 29.58
N CYS A 773 7.06 7.95 29.65
CA CYS A 773 6.67 9.24 30.22
C CYS A 773 6.81 10.36 29.17
N PHE A 774 6.02 11.41 29.34
CA PHE A 774 6.07 12.61 28.52
C PHE A 774 6.81 13.71 29.29
N PHE A 775 7.47 14.62 28.60
CA PHE A 775 8.08 15.79 29.21
C PHE A 775 7.36 17.05 28.73
N THR A 776 7.07 18.00 29.62
CA THR A 776 6.26 19.19 29.30
C THR A 776 6.95 20.19 28.38
N GLY A 777 8.28 20.10 28.24
CA GLY A 777 9.10 20.95 27.37
C GLY A 777 9.23 20.46 25.92
N ASP A 778 9.68 21.36 25.05
CA ASP A 778 10.20 21.08 23.70
C ASP A 778 11.59 20.44 23.72
N VAL A 779 12.31 20.58 24.84
CA VAL A 779 13.63 20.01 25.09
C VAL A 779 13.66 19.19 26.38
N VAL A 780 14.22 17.98 26.33
CA VAL A 780 14.51 17.15 27.53
C VAL A 780 16.03 17.03 27.70
N PRO A 781 16.61 17.76 28.66
CA PRO A 781 18.03 17.69 28.92
C PRO A 781 18.38 16.48 29.79
N PHE A 782 19.49 15.85 29.47
CA PHE A 782 20.17 14.84 30.26
C PHE A 782 21.62 15.27 30.47
N GLU A 783 22.16 14.99 31.65
CA GLU A 783 23.55 15.23 31.98
C GLU A 783 24.23 13.88 32.25
N ALA A 784 25.23 13.56 31.43
CA ALA A 784 26.14 12.46 31.69
C ALA A 784 27.44 13.02 32.27
N ALA A 785 27.90 12.52 33.41
CA ALA A 785 29.10 12.99 34.09
C ALA A 785 29.96 11.81 34.57
N GLY A 786 31.20 12.07 34.99
CA GLY A 786 32.13 11.02 35.41
C GLY A 786 32.64 10.14 34.26
N LEU A 787 32.69 10.69 33.05
CA LEU A 787 33.14 10.02 31.84
C LEU A 787 34.68 10.00 31.76
N ASP A 788 35.27 8.88 31.34
CA ASP A 788 36.70 8.76 31.06
C ASP A 788 37.00 9.27 29.64
N PRO A 789 37.80 10.33 29.47
CA PRO A 789 38.15 10.87 28.15
C PRO A 789 38.82 9.88 27.19
N LYS A 790 39.40 8.79 27.71
CA LYS A 790 40.05 7.73 26.91
C LYS A 790 39.08 6.69 26.37
N LYS A 791 37.84 6.66 26.87
CA LYS A 791 36.79 5.73 26.44
C LYS A 791 35.87 6.38 25.42
N ALA A 792 35.29 5.55 24.56
CA ALA A 792 34.23 5.96 23.65
C ALA A 792 32.87 5.71 24.30
N TYR A 793 31.93 6.64 24.09
CA TYR A 793 30.58 6.55 24.63
C TYR A 793 29.53 6.50 23.53
N GLN A 794 28.47 5.73 23.77
CA GLN A 794 27.27 5.72 22.94
C GLN A 794 26.04 5.97 23.82
N LEU A 795 25.11 6.74 23.28
CA LEU A 795 23.81 7.00 23.88
C LEU A 795 22.80 6.01 23.32
N GLY A 796 22.27 5.15 24.17
CA GLY A 796 21.11 4.34 23.84
C GLY A 796 19.83 4.94 24.39
N PHE A 797 18.73 4.81 23.67
CA PHE A 797 17.43 5.29 24.12
C PHE A 797 16.27 4.59 23.41
N SER A 798 15.09 4.63 24.03
CA SER A 798 13.84 4.16 23.43
C SER A 798 12.80 5.30 23.36
N TRP A 799 12.07 5.39 22.25
CA TRP A 799 11.06 6.42 22.01
C TRP A 799 9.92 5.94 21.09
N TRP A 800 8.75 6.58 21.18
CA TRP A 800 7.57 6.34 20.33
C TRP A 800 6.46 7.36 20.60
N ASP A 801 5.48 7.43 19.70
CA ASP A 801 4.37 8.38 19.71
C ASP A 801 3.04 7.67 19.97
N CYS A 802 2.77 7.38 21.25
CA CYS A 802 1.69 6.47 21.63
C CYS A 802 0.27 7.06 21.52
N ASP A 803 0.14 8.38 21.39
CA ASP A 803 -1.12 9.13 21.20
C ASP A 803 -1.33 9.58 19.74
N HIS A 804 -0.53 9.05 18.79
CA HIS A 804 -0.66 9.22 17.33
C HIS A 804 -0.43 10.65 16.83
N ASP A 805 0.20 11.50 17.65
CA ASP A 805 0.36 12.93 17.46
C ASP A 805 1.53 13.33 16.53
N THR A 806 1.72 12.59 15.43
CA THR A 806 2.77 12.73 14.39
C THR A 806 4.12 13.36 14.81
N ARG A 807 4.63 13.06 16.01
CA ARG A 807 5.81 13.73 16.56
C ARG A 807 7.07 13.38 15.79
N ALA A 808 7.99 14.35 15.69
CA ALA A 808 9.31 14.13 15.11
C ALA A 808 10.39 14.78 15.97
N GLN A 809 11.39 14.01 16.39
CA GLN A 809 12.39 14.45 17.37
C GLN A 809 13.82 14.29 16.86
N SER A 810 14.70 15.18 17.27
CA SER A 810 16.14 15.10 17.07
C SER A 810 16.87 14.90 18.41
N VAL A 811 18.10 14.40 18.36
CA VAL A 811 18.94 14.19 19.56
C VAL A 811 20.23 14.97 19.38
N TRP A 812 20.65 15.67 20.43
CA TRP A 812 21.82 16.55 20.44
C TRP A 812 22.72 16.24 21.63
N ALA A 813 24.02 16.49 21.50
CA ALA A 813 24.98 16.54 22.59
C ALA A 813 25.84 17.79 22.46
N GLU A 814 25.89 18.64 23.50
CA GLU A 814 26.69 19.89 23.52
C GLU A 814 26.52 20.75 22.26
N GLY A 815 25.30 20.84 21.73
CA GLY A 815 24.99 21.57 20.50
C GLY A 815 25.38 20.88 19.19
N THR A 816 25.99 19.69 19.25
CA THR A 816 26.21 18.80 18.09
C THR A 816 25.02 17.86 17.93
N LYS A 817 24.51 17.72 16.71
CA LYS A 817 23.38 16.82 16.45
C LYS A 817 23.85 15.36 16.36
N LEU A 818 23.28 14.49 17.18
CA LEU A 818 23.55 13.04 17.20
C LEU A 818 22.55 12.24 16.36
N LEU A 819 21.31 12.72 16.24
CA LEU A 819 20.27 12.11 15.41
C LEU A 819 19.39 13.18 14.78
N ASP A 820 19.16 13.06 13.48
CA ASP A 820 18.26 13.92 12.73
C ASP A 820 16.81 13.80 13.16
N LYS A 821 16.03 14.83 12.81
CA LYS A 821 14.59 14.89 13.05
C LYS A 821 13.91 13.64 12.50
N THR A 822 13.55 12.75 13.41
CA THR A 822 13.02 11.42 13.11
C THR A 822 11.57 11.36 13.54
N LYS A 823 10.67 11.03 12.61
CA LYS A 823 9.27 10.78 12.93
C LYS A 823 9.17 9.57 13.87
N LEU A 824 8.49 9.74 14.99
CA LEU A 824 8.30 8.69 15.97
C LEU A 824 7.23 7.69 15.46
N PRO A 825 7.41 6.37 15.73
CA PRO A 825 6.39 5.36 15.42
C PRO A 825 5.08 5.61 16.17
N SER A 826 3.93 5.47 15.49
CA SER A 826 2.60 5.65 16.08
C SER A 826 2.05 4.36 16.69
N GLY A 827 1.56 4.38 17.92
CA GLY A 827 1.14 3.19 18.70
C GLY A 827 -0.13 2.45 18.24
N ALA A 828 -0.34 2.18 16.95
CA ALA A 828 -1.42 1.30 16.50
C ALA A 828 -1.18 -0.16 16.98
N ARG A 829 -2.27 -0.89 17.28
CA ARG A 829 -2.30 -2.17 18.05
C ARG A 829 -1.07 -3.08 17.85
N GLY A 830 -0.18 -3.12 18.84
CA GLY A 830 0.85 -4.16 19.01
C GLY A 830 2.29 -3.74 18.72
N GLU A 831 2.54 -2.49 18.32
CA GLU A 831 3.89 -1.98 18.05
C GLU A 831 4.65 -1.61 19.34
N LYS A 832 5.98 -1.81 19.35
CA LYS A 832 6.88 -1.54 20.50
C LYS A 832 7.64 -0.23 20.30
N ALA A 833 8.13 0.37 21.40
CA ALA A 833 9.05 1.51 21.35
C ALA A 833 10.29 1.16 20.51
N VAL A 834 10.77 2.12 19.71
CA VAL A 834 11.98 1.93 18.91
C VAL A 834 13.19 2.26 19.75
N GLU A 835 14.08 1.27 19.89
CA GLU A 835 15.40 1.44 20.49
C GLU A 835 16.38 1.99 19.44
N LYS A 836 17.18 2.98 19.83
CA LYS A 836 18.28 3.55 19.04
C LYS A 836 19.53 3.59 19.89
N VAL A 837 20.68 3.42 19.26
CA VAL A 837 22.00 3.65 19.85
C VAL A 837 22.78 4.55 18.90
N VAL A 838 23.27 5.68 19.41
CA VAL A 838 24.02 6.67 18.63
C VAL A 838 25.36 6.97 19.30
N PRO A 839 26.46 7.12 18.54
CA PRO A 839 27.74 7.48 19.12
C PRO A 839 27.72 8.93 19.66
N ILE A 840 28.37 9.17 20.79
CA ILE A 840 28.61 10.53 21.30
C ILE A 840 30.04 10.91 20.93
N PRO A 841 30.25 11.85 19.98
CA PRO A 841 31.59 12.21 19.51
C PRO A 841 32.58 12.43 20.67
N GLN A 842 33.74 11.80 20.61
CA GLN A 842 34.72 11.77 21.71
C GLN A 842 35.18 13.18 22.14
N ALA A 843 35.21 14.12 21.21
CA ALA A 843 35.51 15.52 21.51
C ALA A 843 34.53 16.16 22.52
N LEU A 844 33.28 15.69 22.56
CA LEU A 844 32.24 16.21 23.45
C LEU A 844 32.33 15.62 24.86
N THR A 845 32.90 14.41 25.01
CA THR A 845 33.09 13.75 26.31
C THR A 845 34.45 14.06 26.94
N ALA A 846 35.34 14.78 26.24
CA ALA A 846 36.70 15.08 26.68
C ALA A 846 36.79 15.81 28.03
N LYS A 847 35.73 16.54 28.43
CA LYS A 847 35.63 17.24 29.72
C LYS A 847 35.13 16.35 30.86
N GLY A 848 34.98 15.05 30.63
CA GLY A 848 34.45 14.09 31.60
C GLY A 848 32.93 14.23 31.86
N SER A 849 32.24 15.04 31.06
CA SER A 849 30.79 15.22 31.08
C SER A 849 30.29 15.64 29.70
N VAL A 850 29.01 15.39 29.43
CA VAL A 850 28.32 15.80 28.20
C VAL A 850 26.83 16.03 28.50
N ARG A 851 26.30 17.17 28.05
CA ARG A 851 24.86 17.45 28.06
C ARG A 851 24.22 16.94 26.79
N ILE A 852 23.17 16.16 26.96
CA ILE A 852 22.38 15.54 25.90
C ILE A 852 20.99 16.18 25.91
N ALA A 853 20.41 16.42 24.74
CA ALA A 853 19.09 17.02 24.62
C ALA A 853 18.27 16.29 23.56
N PHE A 854 17.12 15.77 23.96
CA PHE A 854 16.08 15.36 23.02
C PHE A 854 15.23 16.57 22.70
N ARG A 855 14.98 16.84 21.42
CA ARG A 855 14.26 18.04 20.97
C ARG A 855 13.10 17.67 20.06
N ASN A 856 11.91 18.16 20.35
CA ASN A 856 10.81 18.16 19.40
C ASN A 856 10.79 19.53 18.69
N GLU A 857 11.41 19.60 17.52
CA GLU A 857 11.69 20.87 16.83
C GLU A 857 10.45 21.56 16.23
N ALA A 858 9.28 20.91 16.26
CA ALA A 858 8.05 21.45 15.66
C ALA A 858 6.99 21.86 16.70
N GLN A 859 7.02 21.30 17.90
CA GLN A 859 5.99 21.48 18.93
C GLN A 859 6.51 21.05 20.32
N PRO A 860 5.93 21.53 21.43
CA PRO A 860 6.27 21.02 22.77
C PRO A 860 5.86 19.54 22.94
N ASN A 861 6.21 18.94 24.08
CA ASN A 861 5.95 17.53 24.43
C ASN A 861 6.90 16.53 23.79
N CYS A 862 8.17 16.60 24.19
CA CYS A 862 9.13 15.57 23.83
C CYS A 862 8.87 14.26 24.60
N VAL A 863 9.03 13.12 23.93
CA VAL A 863 8.81 11.77 24.45
C VAL A 863 10.11 10.98 24.40
N VAL A 864 10.55 10.53 25.57
CA VAL A 864 11.69 9.61 25.74
C VAL A 864 11.27 8.61 26.81
N SER A 865 11.33 7.31 26.49
CA SER A 865 10.87 6.27 27.41
C SER A 865 12.01 5.81 28.32
N GLU A 866 13.15 5.49 27.74
CA GLU A 866 14.33 5.00 28.47
C GLU A 866 15.59 5.58 27.85
N VAL A 867 16.62 5.81 28.67
CA VAL A 867 17.95 6.27 28.21
C VAL A 867 19.02 5.48 28.94
N TRP A 868 20.04 5.01 28.21
CA TRP A 868 21.19 4.33 28.77
C TRP A 868 22.49 4.82 28.14
N LEU A 869 23.57 4.69 28.90
CA LEU A 869 24.91 5.07 28.46
C LEU A 869 25.77 3.82 28.31
N LEU A 870 26.43 3.70 27.16
CA LEU A 870 27.36 2.63 26.83
C LEU A 870 28.79 3.18 26.85
N GLU A 871 29.71 2.44 27.45
CA GLU A 871 31.14 2.76 27.52
C GLU A 871 31.96 1.68 26.82
N SER A 872 32.96 2.05 26.04
CA SER A 872 33.86 1.08 25.39
C SER A 872 34.69 0.31 26.41
N GLU A 873 34.90 -0.98 26.15
CA GLU A 873 35.76 -1.83 26.98
C GLU A 873 37.25 -1.50 26.76
N ALA A 874 37.65 -1.20 25.52
CA ALA A 874 38.99 -0.77 25.16
C ALA A 874 39.15 0.77 25.19
N ASP A 875 40.39 1.23 25.37
CA ASP A 875 40.78 2.62 25.13
C ASP A 875 40.88 2.84 23.61
N GLY A 876 40.24 3.86 23.06
CA GLY A 876 40.29 4.07 21.61
C GLY A 876 39.31 5.10 21.05
N ALA A 877 39.72 5.70 19.93
CA ALA A 877 38.87 6.55 19.10
C ALA A 877 37.71 5.75 18.52
N GLN A 878 36.53 6.38 18.45
CA GLN A 878 35.29 5.76 18.00
C GLN A 878 35.49 4.92 16.72
N GLY A 879 35.23 3.62 16.81
CA GLY A 879 34.92 2.83 15.62
C GLY A 879 33.68 3.42 14.95
N GLU A 880 33.76 3.66 13.64
CA GLU A 880 32.75 4.32 12.84
C GLU A 880 31.32 3.83 13.14
N VAL A 881 30.44 4.75 13.51
CA VAL A 881 29.00 4.65 13.19
C VAL A 881 28.60 5.98 12.56
N GLY A 882 28.81 6.07 11.25
CA GLY A 882 28.11 7.05 10.43
C GLY A 882 26.81 6.43 9.93
N ALA A 883 25.68 6.78 10.52
CA ALA A 883 24.59 7.17 9.63
C ALA A 883 25.05 8.53 9.07
N PRO A 884 25.30 8.66 7.76
CA PRO A 884 25.58 9.98 7.21
C PRO A 884 24.37 10.88 7.52
N GLU A 885 24.62 12.16 7.81
CA GLU A 885 23.63 13.21 7.49
C GLU A 885 23.02 12.84 6.14
N PRO A 886 21.68 12.91 5.94
CA PRO A 886 21.14 12.72 4.60
C PRO A 886 21.91 13.69 3.71
N PRO A 887 22.65 13.18 2.70
CA PRO A 887 23.36 14.06 1.80
C PRO A 887 22.34 15.07 1.32
N LYS A 888 22.69 16.37 1.36
CA LYS A 888 21.89 17.41 0.69
C LYS A 888 21.40 16.80 -0.61
N ALA A 889 20.08 16.63 -0.74
CA ALA A 889 19.50 15.91 -1.86
C ALA A 889 20.12 16.49 -3.12
N ASP A 890 20.99 15.71 -3.79
CA ASP A 890 21.57 16.15 -5.03
C ASP A 890 20.38 16.35 -5.97
N PRO A 891 20.11 17.58 -6.45
CA PRO A 891 18.98 17.83 -7.33
C PRO A 891 19.05 17.00 -8.61
N ASN A 892 20.21 16.40 -8.91
CA ASN A 892 20.43 15.50 -10.04
C ASN A 892 20.37 14.00 -9.68
N ALA A 893 20.16 13.64 -8.41
CA ALA A 893 20.01 12.24 -8.01
C ALA A 893 18.76 11.62 -8.63
N LYS A 894 18.90 10.37 -9.10
CA LYS A 894 17.81 9.60 -9.68
C LYS A 894 16.90 9.08 -8.56
N LYS A 895 15.61 9.33 -8.69
CA LYS A 895 14.60 8.85 -7.75
C LYS A 895 14.25 7.39 -8.03
N VAL A 896 14.27 6.58 -6.99
CA VAL A 896 13.97 5.14 -7.01
C VAL A 896 12.79 4.89 -6.08
N LEU A 897 11.77 4.22 -6.58
CA LEU A 897 10.62 3.79 -5.79
C LEU A 897 10.68 2.27 -5.59
N ILE A 898 10.89 1.82 -4.35
CA ILE A 898 10.69 0.42 -3.98
C ILE A 898 9.21 0.23 -3.65
N ILE A 899 8.54 -0.59 -4.45
CA ILE A 899 7.15 -0.96 -4.21
C ILE A 899 7.10 -2.33 -3.53
N THR A 900 6.46 -2.38 -2.37
CA THR A 900 6.36 -3.59 -1.52
C THR A 900 4.95 -3.77 -0.95
N GLY A 901 4.75 -4.61 0.08
CA GLY A 901 3.51 -4.57 0.88
C GLY A 901 2.61 -5.81 0.87
N ILE A 902 2.98 -6.89 0.18
CA ILE A 902 2.22 -8.16 0.22
C ILE A 902 2.95 -9.17 1.12
N ASP A 903 2.40 -9.42 2.30
CA ASP A 903 2.97 -10.33 3.31
C ASP A 903 2.87 -11.81 2.87
N TYR A 904 4.00 -12.52 2.88
CA TYR A 904 4.07 -13.98 2.83
C TYR A 904 5.10 -14.50 3.83
N PRO A 905 4.79 -15.53 4.63
CA PRO A 905 5.72 -16.06 5.63
C PRO A 905 7.09 -16.48 5.09
N GLY A 906 7.19 -16.87 3.82
CA GLY A 906 8.46 -17.21 3.17
C GLY A 906 9.21 -16.03 2.55
N HIS A 907 8.58 -14.85 2.37
CA HIS A 907 9.20 -13.67 1.77
C HIS A 907 9.03 -12.47 2.70
N PRO A 908 9.89 -12.32 3.73
CA PRO A 908 9.71 -11.33 4.79
C PRO A 908 10.07 -9.91 4.32
N TRP A 909 9.24 -9.31 3.45
CA TRP A 909 9.52 -8.00 2.83
C TRP A 909 9.70 -6.87 3.86
N LYS A 910 9.01 -6.93 5.01
CA LYS A 910 9.21 -5.97 6.12
C LYS A 910 10.65 -5.98 6.65
N GLN A 911 11.35 -7.10 6.50
CA GLN A 911 12.76 -7.24 6.87
C GLN A 911 13.68 -6.88 5.69
N THR A 912 13.35 -7.32 4.47
CA THR A 912 14.23 -7.16 3.31
C THR A 912 14.12 -5.82 2.59
N ALA A 913 12.96 -5.15 2.61
CA ALA A 913 12.79 -3.85 1.94
C ALA A 913 13.68 -2.74 2.53
N PRO A 914 13.83 -2.59 3.86
CA PRO A 914 14.77 -1.61 4.43
C PRO A 914 16.23 -1.94 4.08
N LEU A 915 16.61 -3.21 4.11
CA LEU A 915 17.96 -3.66 3.75
C LEU A 915 18.28 -3.36 2.29
N LEU A 916 17.36 -3.66 1.39
CA LEU A 916 17.47 -3.32 -0.01
C LEU A 916 17.58 -1.80 -0.20
N ALA A 917 16.73 -1.01 0.47
CA ALA A 917 16.80 0.45 0.40
C ALA A 917 18.17 0.99 0.84
N ASP A 918 18.71 0.47 1.95
CA ASP A 918 20.01 0.88 2.48
C ASP A 918 21.16 0.46 1.55
N LEU A 919 21.06 -0.70 0.90
CA LEU A 919 22.02 -1.12 -0.14
C LEU A 919 22.02 -0.20 -1.35
N LEU A 920 20.84 0.22 -1.81
CA LEU A 920 20.70 1.14 -2.95
C LEU A 920 21.22 2.55 -2.59
N ARG A 921 20.94 3.04 -1.38
CA ARG A 921 21.39 4.35 -0.87
C ARG A 921 22.91 4.48 -0.74
N LYS A 922 23.66 3.37 -0.78
CA LYS A 922 25.13 3.42 -0.87
C LYS A 922 25.62 4.09 -2.15
N ASP A 923 24.82 4.11 -3.22
CA ASP A 923 25.06 4.99 -4.36
C ASP A 923 24.37 6.33 -4.09
N THR A 924 25.16 7.35 -3.72
CA THR A 924 24.65 8.68 -3.35
C THR A 924 23.93 9.41 -4.49
N ARG A 925 24.03 8.90 -5.74
CA ARG A 925 23.30 9.39 -6.91
C ARG A 925 21.87 8.84 -6.98
N LEU A 926 21.50 7.92 -6.08
CA LEU A 926 20.16 7.34 -5.97
C LEU A 926 19.47 7.86 -4.70
N THR A 927 18.25 8.36 -4.85
CA THR A 927 17.34 8.65 -3.73
C THR A 927 16.26 7.60 -3.70
N VAL A 928 16.02 6.98 -2.54
CA VAL A 928 15.20 5.76 -2.45
C VAL A 928 14.01 5.98 -1.51
N ASP A 929 12.83 5.91 -2.09
CA ASP A 929 11.55 5.88 -1.40
C ASP A 929 11.03 4.44 -1.33
N VAL A 930 10.29 4.11 -0.26
CA VAL A 930 9.67 2.78 -0.08
C VAL A 930 8.18 2.98 0.16
N ASP A 931 7.35 2.36 -0.68
CA ASP A 931 5.89 2.45 -0.57
C ASP A 931 5.28 1.04 -0.44
N PRO A 932 4.62 0.72 0.69
CA PRO A 932 3.92 -0.55 0.87
C PRO A 932 2.51 -0.57 0.24
N ASP A 933 1.96 0.55 -0.22
CA ASP A 933 0.68 0.58 -0.94
C ASP A 933 0.91 0.41 -2.45
N TRP A 934 1.24 -0.82 -2.84
CA TRP A 934 1.59 -1.13 -4.22
C TRP A 934 0.50 -0.83 -5.26
N LYS A 935 -0.78 -0.86 -4.86
CA LYS A 935 -1.92 -0.57 -5.75
C LYS A 935 -1.97 0.93 -6.04
N ALA A 936 -1.91 1.75 -4.99
CA ALA A 936 -1.91 3.20 -5.13
C ALA A 936 -0.65 3.69 -5.86
N ALA A 937 0.52 3.13 -5.52
CA ALA A 937 1.80 3.50 -6.12
C ALA A 937 1.82 3.26 -7.65
N LEU A 938 1.40 2.07 -8.12
CA LEU A 938 1.37 1.75 -9.55
C LEU A 938 0.28 2.49 -10.33
N ALA A 939 -0.84 2.84 -9.68
CA ALA A 939 -1.91 3.61 -10.31
C ALA A 939 -1.62 5.11 -10.36
N SER A 940 -0.66 5.59 -9.56
CA SER A 940 -0.38 7.01 -9.39
C SER A 940 0.25 7.63 -10.66
N PRO A 941 -0.21 8.81 -11.10
CA PRO A 941 0.48 9.56 -12.15
C PRO A 941 1.88 10.03 -11.72
N LYS A 942 2.14 10.11 -10.40
CA LYS A 942 3.46 10.47 -9.85
C LYS A 942 4.51 9.37 -10.06
N LEU A 943 4.13 8.20 -10.58
CA LEU A 943 5.08 7.16 -10.97
C LEU A 943 6.10 7.70 -11.98
N ALA A 944 5.70 8.66 -12.82
CA ALA A 944 6.58 9.34 -13.78
C ALA A 944 7.66 10.25 -13.15
N ASP A 945 7.53 10.61 -11.87
CA ASP A 945 8.55 11.39 -11.14
C ASP A 945 9.77 10.54 -10.76
N TYR A 946 9.63 9.20 -10.84
CA TYR A 946 10.68 8.25 -10.52
C TYR A 946 11.47 7.86 -11.77
N SER A 947 12.77 7.70 -11.61
CA SER A 947 13.64 7.18 -12.68
C SER A 947 13.61 5.65 -12.75
N VAL A 948 13.38 4.98 -11.61
CA VAL A 948 13.33 3.51 -11.51
C VAL A 948 12.23 3.09 -10.54
N VAL A 949 11.51 2.03 -10.91
CA VAL A 949 10.65 1.26 -10.03
C VAL A 949 11.33 -0.06 -9.69
N VAL A 950 11.43 -0.37 -8.40
CA VAL A 950 11.92 -1.65 -7.88
C VAL A 950 10.70 -2.42 -7.37
N LEU A 951 10.32 -3.49 -8.07
CA LEU A 951 9.30 -4.40 -7.60
C LEU A 951 9.93 -5.37 -6.59
N HIS A 952 9.56 -5.20 -5.32
CA HIS A 952 9.97 -6.05 -4.21
C HIS A 952 8.73 -6.52 -3.43
N MET A 953 7.91 -7.30 -4.12
CA MET A 953 6.66 -7.84 -3.61
C MET A 953 6.35 -9.18 -4.27
N MET A 954 5.36 -9.85 -3.73
CA MET A 954 4.79 -11.07 -4.28
C MET A 954 3.31 -10.83 -4.56
N ASN A 955 2.86 -10.93 -5.82
CA ASN A 955 1.44 -10.82 -6.14
C ASN A 955 0.90 -12.07 -6.83
N TRP A 956 0.13 -12.87 -6.09
CA TRP A 956 -0.63 -14.04 -6.59
C TRP A 956 -2.15 -13.88 -6.46
N GLU A 957 -2.60 -12.75 -5.89
CA GLU A 957 -4.01 -12.55 -5.54
C GLU A 957 -4.85 -12.36 -6.80
N LYS A 958 -6.10 -12.84 -6.73
CA LYS A 958 -7.08 -12.68 -7.81
C LYS A 958 -8.20 -11.76 -7.32
N PRO A 959 -8.62 -10.75 -8.11
CA PRO A 959 -8.16 -10.43 -9.47
C PRO A 959 -6.84 -9.64 -9.52
N ASP A 960 -6.17 -9.65 -10.68
CA ASP A 960 -5.09 -8.72 -11.00
C ASP A 960 -5.54 -7.26 -10.85
N PRO A 961 -4.61 -6.29 -10.75
CA PRO A 961 -4.95 -4.88 -10.73
C PRO A 961 -5.83 -4.45 -11.91
N PRO A 962 -6.59 -3.36 -11.77
CA PRO A 962 -7.33 -2.77 -12.87
C PRO A 962 -6.45 -2.57 -14.10
N ALA A 963 -7.02 -2.74 -15.30
CA ALA A 963 -6.29 -2.60 -16.56
C ALA A 963 -5.61 -1.23 -16.69
N GLU A 964 -6.19 -0.18 -16.12
CA GLU A 964 -5.62 1.18 -16.07
C GLU A 964 -4.31 1.24 -15.26
N THR A 965 -4.23 0.52 -14.13
CA THR A 965 -3.01 0.40 -13.32
C THR A 965 -1.90 -0.31 -14.10
N LEU A 966 -2.24 -1.40 -14.79
CA LEU A 966 -1.29 -2.14 -15.63
C LEU A 966 -0.84 -1.30 -16.83
N ALA A 967 -1.75 -0.55 -17.45
CA ALA A 967 -1.43 0.35 -18.57
C ALA A 967 -0.52 1.51 -18.13
N ASN A 968 -0.73 2.10 -16.95
CA ASN A 968 0.15 3.14 -16.42
C ASN A 968 1.56 2.60 -16.14
N PHE A 969 1.66 1.42 -15.54
CA PHE A 969 2.94 0.74 -15.31
C PHE A 969 3.64 0.36 -16.62
N GLN A 970 2.92 -0.20 -17.59
CA GLN A 970 3.45 -0.50 -18.92
C GLN A 970 3.99 0.76 -19.60
N LYS A 971 3.21 1.85 -19.56
CA LYS A 971 3.59 3.15 -20.13
C LYS A 971 4.86 3.69 -19.48
N PHE A 972 4.96 3.65 -18.15
CA PHE A 972 6.15 4.08 -17.42
C PHE A 972 7.42 3.40 -17.94
N VAL A 973 7.42 2.06 -18.04
CA VAL A 973 8.59 1.32 -18.55
C VAL A 973 8.81 1.60 -20.03
N ALA A 974 7.76 1.56 -20.86
CA ALA A 974 7.86 1.81 -22.29
C ALA A 974 8.42 3.20 -22.64
N ASP A 975 8.14 4.21 -21.82
CA ASP A 975 8.57 5.60 -22.04
C ASP A 975 9.99 5.92 -21.52
N GLY A 976 10.66 4.96 -20.87
CA GLY A 976 12.05 5.10 -20.42
C GLY A 976 12.26 4.96 -18.91
N GLY A 977 11.21 4.69 -18.14
CA GLY A 977 11.34 4.34 -16.73
C GLY A 977 12.09 3.01 -16.56
N GLY A 978 13.05 2.98 -15.64
CA GLY A 978 13.78 1.76 -15.31
C GLY A 978 12.93 0.81 -14.46
N LEU A 979 13.15 -0.50 -14.62
CA LEU A 979 12.50 -1.53 -13.81
C LEU A 979 13.54 -2.47 -13.19
N VAL A 980 13.38 -2.74 -11.90
CA VAL A 980 14.15 -3.74 -11.17
C VAL A 980 13.21 -4.78 -10.58
N LEU A 981 13.43 -6.06 -10.87
CA LEU A 981 12.70 -7.16 -10.25
C LEU A 981 13.58 -7.90 -9.24
N VAL A 982 13.04 -8.08 -8.02
CA VAL A 982 13.72 -8.72 -6.90
C VAL A 982 13.02 -10.03 -6.54
N HIS A 983 13.77 -11.12 -6.50
CA HIS A 983 13.33 -12.43 -6.02
C HIS A 983 11.98 -12.88 -6.62
N PHE A 984 10.90 -12.88 -5.82
CA PHE A 984 9.58 -13.36 -6.24
C PHE A 984 8.74 -12.31 -7.00
N ALA A 985 9.28 -11.12 -7.29
CA ALA A 985 8.62 -10.14 -8.16
C ALA A 985 8.30 -10.73 -9.55
N CYS A 986 9.10 -11.70 -10.01
CA CYS A 986 8.88 -12.49 -11.22
C CYS A 986 7.57 -13.30 -11.22
N GLY A 987 6.93 -13.48 -10.06
CA GLY A 987 5.64 -14.14 -9.91
C GLY A 987 4.43 -13.20 -10.04
N SER A 988 4.64 -11.91 -10.27
CA SER A 988 3.57 -10.90 -10.34
C SER A 988 2.76 -10.96 -11.65
N PHE A 989 1.50 -10.52 -11.60
CA PHE A 989 0.64 -10.26 -12.77
C PHE A 989 0.49 -11.43 -13.77
N GLN A 990 0.37 -12.67 -13.27
CA GLN A 990 0.43 -13.89 -14.11
C GLN A 990 -0.66 -14.01 -15.19
N LYS A 991 -1.78 -13.25 -15.12
CA LYS A 991 -2.78 -13.23 -16.20
C LYS A 991 -2.54 -12.17 -17.26
N TRP A 992 -1.51 -11.34 -17.11
CA TRP A 992 -1.17 -10.28 -18.05
C TRP A 992 0.02 -10.74 -18.91
N PRO A 993 -0.22 -11.24 -20.15
CA PRO A 993 0.84 -11.82 -20.95
C PRO A 993 1.96 -10.84 -21.30
N GLU A 994 1.64 -9.54 -21.32
CA GLU A 994 2.61 -8.48 -21.56
C GLU A 994 3.66 -8.37 -20.44
N PHE A 995 3.32 -8.74 -19.20
CA PHE A 995 4.29 -8.72 -18.11
C PHE A 995 5.44 -9.71 -18.35
N VAL A 996 5.19 -10.83 -19.03
CA VAL A 996 6.25 -11.77 -19.44
C VAL A 996 7.25 -11.08 -20.38
N LYS A 997 6.76 -10.21 -21.26
CA LYS A 997 7.61 -9.42 -22.16
C LYS A 997 8.40 -8.35 -21.40
N ILE A 998 7.78 -7.71 -20.41
CA ILE A 998 8.41 -6.68 -19.57
C ILE A 998 9.48 -7.28 -18.64
N ALA A 999 9.17 -8.38 -17.94
CA ALA A 999 10.04 -9.01 -16.96
C ALA A 999 11.10 -9.95 -17.57
N GLY A 1000 10.88 -10.37 -18.82
CA GLY A 1000 11.77 -11.23 -19.60
C GLY A 1000 11.67 -12.71 -19.25
N ARG A 1001 11.77 -13.06 -17.97
CA ARG A 1001 11.38 -14.36 -17.42
C ARG A 1001 10.42 -14.18 -16.25
N VAL A 1002 9.49 -15.11 -16.07
CA VAL A 1002 8.52 -15.12 -14.97
C VAL A 1002 8.49 -16.49 -14.30
N TRP A 1003 8.01 -16.55 -13.07
CA TRP A 1003 7.85 -17.80 -12.34
C TRP A 1003 6.84 -18.72 -13.03
N ASN A 1004 7.25 -19.95 -13.37
CA ASN A 1004 6.39 -20.98 -13.96
C ASN A 1004 6.14 -22.12 -12.95
N PRO A 1005 4.91 -22.27 -12.43
CA PRO A 1005 4.57 -23.30 -11.45
C PRO A 1005 4.71 -24.75 -11.96
N LYS A 1006 4.83 -24.94 -13.27
CA LYS A 1006 5.01 -26.27 -13.89
C LYS A 1006 6.45 -26.74 -13.86
N MET A 1007 7.39 -25.84 -13.57
CA MET A 1007 8.83 -26.14 -13.49
C MET A 1007 9.25 -26.35 -12.03
N ARG A 1008 10.42 -26.95 -11.84
CA ARG A 1008 11.03 -27.06 -10.51
C ARG A 1008 11.32 -25.67 -9.98
N GLY A 1009 10.76 -25.33 -8.82
CA GLY A 1009 10.81 -23.98 -8.23
C GLY A 1009 12.25 -23.45 -8.08
N HIS A 1010 12.94 -23.95 -7.08
CA HIS A 1010 14.31 -23.57 -6.79
C HIS A 1010 15.07 -24.76 -6.18
N ASP A 1011 16.38 -24.63 -6.04
CA ASP A 1011 17.16 -25.51 -5.18
C ASP A 1011 16.78 -25.30 -3.70
N PRO A 1012 17.00 -26.28 -2.81
CA PRO A 1012 16.84 -26.07 -1.38
C PRO A 1012 17.58 -24.81 -0.94
N HIS A 1013 16.89 -23.97 -0.16
CA HIS A 1013 17.44 -22.73 0.37
C HIS A 1013 18.81 -23.00 1.01
N GLY A 1014 19.85 -22.32 0.53
CA GLY A 1014 21.21 -22.73 0.84
C GLY A 1014 22.27 -21.85 0.18
N LYS A 1015 23.52 -22.07 0.58
CA LYS A 1015 24.66 -21.35 -0.01
C LYS A 1015 24.84 -21.75 -1.46
N PHE A 1016 25.09 -20.85 -2.40
CA PHE A 1016 25.58 -21.18 -3.74
C PHE A 1016 26.43 -20.03 -4.30
N THR A 1017 27.27 -20.35 -5.29
CA THR A 1017 28.14 -19.36 -5.94
C THR A 1017 27.42 -18.75 -7.13
N VAL A 1018 27.37 -17.42 -7.15
CA VAL A 1018 26.95 -16.63 -8.30
C VAL A 1018 28.19 -16.21 -9.08
N GLU A 1019 28.22 -16.55 -10.36
CA GLU A 1019 29.34 -16.30 -11.26
C GLU A 1019 28.93 -15.32 -12.36
N PRO A 1020 29.62 -14.20 -12.53
CA PRO A 1020 29.47 -13.35 -13.71
C PRO A 1020 29.77 -14.14 -14.98
N THR A 1021 28.99 -13.89 -16.05
CA THR A 1021 29.25 -14.48 -17.37
C THR A 1021 30.43 -13.77 -18.06
N ASP A 1022 30.83 -14.27 -19.23
CA ASP A 1022 31.84 -13.65 -20.10
C ASP A 1022 31.31 -12.39 -20.82
N VAL A 1023 30.03 -12.05 -20.63
CA VAL A 1023 29.42 -10.86 -21.21
C VAL A 1023 29.96 -9.60 -20.52
N LYS A 1024 30.58 -8.72 -21.33
CA LYS A 1024 31.02 -7.40 -20.88
C LYS A 1024 29.83 -6.49 -20.66
N HIS A 1025 29.49 -6.22 -19.40
CA HIS A 1025 28.43 -5.30 -19.03
C HIS A 1025 28.85 -4.42 -17.84
N PRO A 1026 28.51 -3.12 -17.80
CA PRO A 1026 28.91 -2.22 -16.71
C PRO A 1026 28.46 -2.68 -15.31
N ILE A 1027 27.35 -3.42 -15.21
CA ILE A 1027 26.86 -3.97 -13.92
C ILE A 1027 27.86 -4.98 -13.34
N THR A 1028 28.44 -5.85 -14.17
CA THR A 1028 29.33 -6.94 -13.75
C THR A 1028 30.81 -6.63 -13.91
N GLU A 1029 31.15 -5.43 -14.36
CA GLU A 1029 32.54 -4.99 -14.52
C GLU A 1029 33.29 -5.02 -13.17
N GLY A 1030 34.36 -5.81 -13.11
CA GLY A 1030 35.16 -6.02 -11.91
C GLY A 1030 34.46 -6.82 -10.80
N LEU A 1031 33.24 -7.32 -11.02
CA LEU A 1031 32.55 -8.18 -10.06
C LEU A 1031 33.20 -9.57 -10.06
N LYS A 1032 33.61 -10.05 -8.89
CA LYS A 1032 34.16 -11.40 -8.72
C LYS A 1032 33.01 -12.38 -8.42
N PRO A 1033 33.18 -13.69 -8.71
CA PRO A 1033 32.29 -14.70 -8.18
C PRO A 1033 32.12 -14.58 -6.67
N PHE A 1034 30.90 -14.75 -6.18
CA PHE A 1034 30.57 -14.60 -4.76
C PHE A 1034 29.59 -15.67 -4.29
N GLU A 1035 29.68 -16.05 -3.01
CA GLU A 1035 28.73 -16.96 -2.38
C GLU A 1035 27.57 -16.16 -1.79
N THR A 1036 26.34 -16.67 -1.94
CA THR A 1036 25.14 -16.16 -1.28
C THR A 1036 24.38 -17.30 -0.62
N LEU A 1037 23.66 -17.03 0.47
CA LEU A 1037 22.70 -17.95 1.10
C LEU A 1037 21.29 -17.53 0.67
N ASP A 1038 20.70 -18.27 -0.27
CA ASP A 1038 19.47 -17.85 -0.95
C ASP A 1038 18.75 -19.06 -1.61
N GLU A 1039 17.72 -18.80 -2.41
CA GLU A 1039 17.07 -19.78 -3.28
C GLU A 1039 17.56 -19.65 -4.74
N LEU A 1040 18.22 -20.69 -5.26
CA LEU A 1040 18.62 -20.73 -6.67
C LEU A 1040 17.41 -21.11 -7.53
N TYR A 1041 16.80 -20.14 -8.20
CA TYR A 1041 15.59 -20.36 -8.99
C TYR A 1041 15.86 -21.16 -10.25
N THR A 1042 15.02 -22.18 -10.49
CA THR A 1042 15.07 -23.06 -11.66
C THR A 1042 13.75 -23.08 -12.45
N CYS A 1043 12.79 -22.23 -12.05
CA CYS A 1043 11.44 -22.16 -12.60
C CYS A 1043 11.14 -20.90 -13.43
N LEU A 1044 12.16 -20.13 -13.79
CA LEU A 1044 11.98 -18.92 -14.59
C LEU A 1044 11.81 -19.27 -16.07
N ASP A 1045 10.68 -18.90 -16.65
CA ASP A 1045 10.29 -19.21 -18.02
C ASP A 1045 9.96 -17.94 -18.82
N GLY A 1046 10.13 -17.98 -20.13
CA GLY A 1046 9.86 -16.88 -21.05
C GLY A 1046 10.73 -16.91 -22.30
N GLU A 1047 10.29 -16.22 -23.36
CA GLU A 1047 10.95 -16.23 -24.67
C GLU A 1047 11.64 -14.89 -25.00
N THR A 1048 11.42 -13.84 -24.20
CA THR A 1048 11.98 -12.51 -24.47
C THR A 1048 13.51 -12.55 -24.52
N PRO A 1049 14.15 -12.00 -25.57
CA PRO A 1049 15.60 -11.88 -25.63
C PRO A 1049 16.15 -11.10 -24.44
N MET A 1050 17.23 -11.59 -23.84
CA MET A 1050 17.87 -10.97 -22.69
C MET A 1050 19.35 -11.28 -22.64
N THR A 1051 20.08 -10.44 -21.92
CA THR A 1051 21.50 -10.61 -21.68
C THR A 1051 21.72 -11.15 -20.27
N ILE A 1052 22.22 -12.38 -20.17
CA ILE A 1052 22.54 -13.02 -18.88
C ILE A 1052 23.88 -12.48 -18.38
N LEU A 1053 23.84 -11.82 -17.21
CA LEU A 1053 24.98 -11.15 -16.60
C LEU A 1053 25.67 -12.02 -15.55
N ALA A 1054 24.88 -12.81 -14.81
CA ALA A 1054 25.40 -13.77 -13.85
C ALA A 1054 24.55 -15.04 -13.86
N LYS A 1055 25.19 -16.15 -13.52
CA LYS A 1055 24.58 -17.47 -13.43
C LYS A 1055 24.98 -18.17 -12.14
N ALA A 1056 24.24 -19.20 -11.77
CA ALA A 1056 24.66 -20.15 -10.75
C ALA A 1056 24.32 -21.55 -11.22
N THR A 1057 25.22 -22.50 -10.93
CA THR A 1057 24.98 -23.91 -11.24
C THR A 1057 24.12 -24.53 -10.14
N SER A 1058 22.98 -25.09 -10.54
CA SER A 1058 22.07 -25.77 -9.62
C SER A 1058 22.76 -26.95 -8.94
N LYS A 1059 22.62 -26.99 -7.62
CA LYS A 1059 22.96 -28.11 -6.76
C LYS A 1059 21.93 -29.23 -6.81
N VAL A 1060 20.82 -29.10 -7.55
CA VAL A 1060 19.84 -30.19 -7.77
C VAL A 1060 19.81 -30.78 -9.20
N ASP A 1061 20.13 -30.05 -10.28
CA ASP A 1061 20.27 -30.65 -11.63
C ASP A 1061 21.58 -30.39 -12.40
N LYS A 1062 22.58 -29.72 -11.79
CA LYS A 1062 23.88 -29.35 -12.39
C LYS A 1062 23.77 -28.42 -13.60
N LYS A 1063 22.61 -27.82 -13.86
CA LYS A 1063 22.45 -26.83 -14.94
C LYS A 1063 22.74 -25.43 -14.43
N ASP A 1064 23.25 -24.61 -15.33
CA ASP A 1064 23.41 -23.18 -15.08
C ASP A 1064 22.08 -22.46 -15.26
N TYR A 1065 21.68 -21.70 -14.24
CA TYR A 1065 20.49 -20.86 -14.28
C TYR A 1065 20.86 -19.37 -14.18
N PRO A 1066 20.16 -18.47 -14.89
CA PRO A 1066 20.40 -17.03 -14.81
C PRO A 1066 20.08 -16.50 -13.40
N MET A 1067 21.05 -15.85 -12.77
CA MET A 1067 20.92 -15.20 -11.46
C MET A 1067 20.93 -13.67 -11.54
N ALA A 1068 21.30 -13.11 -12.68
CA ALA A 1068 21.10 -11.70 -13.00
C ALA A 1068 21.06 -11.54 -14.51
N PHE A 1069 20.09 -10.79 -15.03
CA PHE A 1069 19.97 -10.51 -16.45
C PHE A 1069 19.32 -9.15 -16.71
N VAL A 1070 19.54 -8.63 -17.92
CA VAL A 1070 18.96 -7.38 -18.39
C VAL A 1070 18.22 -7.56 -19.70
N LEU A 1071 17.23 -6.71 -19.94
CA LEU A 1071 16.54 -6.55 -21.20
C LEU A 1071 16.06 -5.10 -21.37
N GLU A 1072 15.60 -4.77 -22.57
CA GLU A 1072 14.94 -3.50 -22.87
C GLU A 1072 13.47 -3.75 -23.20
N TYR A 1073 12.61 -2.85 -22.74
CA TYR A 1073 11.19 -2.85 -23.07
C TYR A 1073 10.76 -1.43 -23.45
N GLY A 1074 10.44 -1.20 -24.73
CA GLY A 1074 10.31 0.15 -25.27
C GLY A 1074 11.63 0.92 -25.12
N LYS A 1075 11.60 2.06 -24.41
CA LYS A 1075 12.80 2.83 -24.04
C LYS A 1075 13.35 2.48 -22.66
N GLY A 1076 12.64 1.64 -21.89
CA GLY A 1076 12.97 1.29 -20.51
C GLY A 1076 14.04 0.23 -20.42
N ARG A 1077 14.87 0.35 -19.37
CA ARG A 1077 15.91 -0.61 -19.01
C ARG A 1077 15.45 -1.48 -17.86
N VAL A 1078 15.48 -2.79 -18.04
CA VAL A 1078 15.02 -3.76 -17.04
C VAL A 1078 16.19 -4.57 -16.51
N PHE A 1079 16.38 -4.58 -15.20
CA PHE A 1079 17.29 -5.47 -14.49
C PHE A 1079 16.49 -6.45 -13.63
N HIS A 1080 16.83 -7.73 -13.71
CA HIS A 1080 16.10 -8.78 -12.99
C HIS A 1080 17.09 -9.74 -12.34
N SER A 1081 16.91 -9.94 -11.03
CA SER A 1081 17.61 -10.96 -10.26
C SER A 1081 16.63 -11.76 -9.39
N PRO A 1082 16.61 -13.11 -9.47
CA PRO A 1082 15.85 -13.96 -8.55
C PRO A 1082 16.45 -14.04 -7.13
N LEU A 1083 17.57 -13.38 -6.88
CA LEU A 1083 18.18 -13.31 -5.55
C LEU A 1083 17.42 -12.35 -4.63
N GLY A 1084 17.54 -12.53 -3.32
CA GLY A 1084 16.97 -11.67 -2.29
C GLY A 1084 15.81 -12.28 -1.52
N HIS A 1085 15.80 -13.60 -1.27
CA HIS A 1085 14.75 -14.29 -0.52
C HIS A 1085 14.52 -13.68 0.88
N ASP A 1086 15.60 -13.46 1.63
CA ASP A 1086 15.56 -12.94 3.00
C ASP A 1086 16.75 -12.02 3.33
N ALA A 1087 16.85 -11.58 4.58
CA ALA A 1087 17.92 -10.68 5.04
C ALA A 1087 19.33 -11.28 4.90
N ARG A 1088 19.47 -12.62 4.91
CA ARG A 1088 20.76 -13.32 4.80
C ARG A 1088 21.26 -13.30 3.36
N ALA A 1089 20.37 -13.36 2.38
CA ALA A 1089 20.72 -13.16 0.97
C ALA A 1089 21.35 -11.77 0.73
N PHE A 1090 20.75 -10.73 1.30
CA PHE A 1090 21.27 -9.34 1.21
C PHE A 1090 22.57 -9.10 1.98
N ALA A 1091 22.95 -10.01 2.90
CA ALA A 1091 24.22 -9.92 3.62
C ALA A 1091 25.43 -10.27 2.72
N ALA A 1092 25.21 -10.96 1.60
CA ALA A 1092 26.26 -11.22 0.61
C ALA A 1092 26.54 -9.94 -0.19
N GLU A 1093 27.78 -9.43 -0.11
CA GLU A 1093 28.19 -8.18 -0.75
C GLU A 1093 27.89 -8.16 -2.25
N GLY A 1094 28.10 -9.28 -2.94
CA GLY A 1094 27.82 -9.40 -4.37
C GLY A 1094 26.34 -9.25 -4.75
N VAL A 1095 25.41 -9.70 -3.88
CA VAL A 1095 23.96 -9.50 -4.09
C VAL A 1095 23.62 -8.02 -4.00
N GLY A 1096 24.14 -7.35 -2.97
CA GLY A 1096 23.95 -5.91 -2.80
C GLY A 1096 24.54 -5.10 -3.96
N GLU A 1097 25.74 -5.45 -4.43
CA GLU A 1097 26.39 -4.80 -5.56
C GLU A 1097 25.61 -5.01 -6.88
N LEU A 1098 25.07 -6.20 -7.13
CA LEU A 1098 24.21 -6.46 -8.29
C LEU A 1098 22.98 -5.55 -8.28
N PHE A 1099 22.25 -5.46 -7.17
CA PHE A 1099 21.06 -4.60 -7.09
C PHE A 1099 21.40 -3.12 -7.17
N ARG A 1100 22.48 -2.67 -6.51
CA ARG A 1100 22.92 -1.26 -6.57
C ARG A 1100 23.31 -0.85 -7.98
N ARG A 1101 24.19 -1.64 -8.62
CA ARG A 1101 24.66 -1.37 -10.00
C ARG A 1101 23.55 -1.55 -11.03
N GLY A 1102 22.70 -2.57 -10.85
CA GLY A 1102 21.54 -2.82 -11.70
C GLY A 1102 20.52 -1.70 -11.64
N THR A 1103 20.23 -1.18 -10.44
CA THR A 1103 19.35 -0.02 -10.25
C THR A 1103 19.94 1.25 -10.86
N ALA A 1104 21.24 1.51 -10.67
CA ALA A 1104 21.90 2.66 -11.30
C ALA A 1104 21.84 2.57 -12.84
N TRP A 1105 22.11 1.39 -13.41
CA TRP A 1105 22.01 1.16 -14.85
C TRP A 1105 20.59 1.35 -15.39
N ALA A 1106 19.59 0.83 -14.68
CA ALA A 1106 18.18 1.02 -15.00
C ALA A 1106 17.75 2.49 -14.93
N ALA A 1107 18.36 3.28 -14.03
CA ALA A 1107 18.15 4.73 -13.89
C ALA A 1107 18.84 5.57 -14.98
N GLY A 1108 19.55 4.94 -15.92
CA GLY A 1108 20.32 5.62 -16.95
C GLY A 1108 21.72 6.07 -16.51
N LEU A 1109 22.17 5.71 -15.31
CA LEU A 1109 23.49 6.05 -14.80
C LEU A 1109 24.52 4.99 -15.18
N THR A 1110 25.77 5.39 -15.36
CA THR A 1110 26.89 4.45 -15.44
C THR A 1110 27.10 3.81 -14.07
N PRO A 1111 27.04 2.47 -13.96
CA PRO A 1111 27.38 1.77 -12.72
C PRO A 1111 28.82 2.09 -12.31
N VAL A 1112 29.02 2.33 -11.02
CA VAL A 1112 30.35 2.55 -10.44
C VAL A 1112 30.66 1.40 -9.49
N ALA A 1113 31.90 0.93 -9.49
CA ALA A 1113 32.37 0.04 -8.44
C ALA A 1113 32.40 0.80 -7.11
N LYS A 1114 32.16 0.08 -6.01
CA LYS A 1114 32.32 0.62 -4.67
C LYS A 1114 33.80 0.81 -4.34
#